data_AF-A0A248THV3-F1
#
_entry.id   AF-A0A248THV3-F1
#
_cell.length_a   1.000
_cell.length_b   1.000
_cell.length_c   1.000
_cell.angle_alpha   90.00
_cell.angle_beta   90.00
_cell.angle_gamma   90.00
#
_symmetry.space_group_name_H-M   'P 1'
#
loop_
_entity.id
_entity.type
_entity.pdbx_description
1 polymer ?
#
loop_
_entity_poly.entity_id
_entity_poly.type
_entity_poly.pdbx_seq_one_letter_code
_entity_poly.pdbx_strand_id
1 'polypeptide(L)'
;MEKLERTIAEPIGEVDLRRPKMELSKIGGKIQTGLETFFIKKGYLFLIIGFLLGRALILSQLTPFTLPFFAAMYLVRKDKAPLALIGLIGGASTLSFTHGVTTFLTSFFFLFVFRISKKWVTNELKVMPIYVAVTLLISSIIQSYIITGHVAMYDFMMAGVEASLGFILCLIFLQSLPLLFFNRRRQSLKTEEIVCLIIMLASVMTGTIGWTVYDLSVEHVMSRYLVLVFSFVAGATVGSTVGVVTGLIFSLANISSFFHMSLLAFSGLLGGLLKEGKKIGVAFGLLIATLLMGMYGDNQSNLLIGLYETGVAIFLFLLTPQSFTSKLAKHIPGTAEYAAEQQQYMRKMRDVTAHRVSQFSNVFQALSQSFAMQHQAPVVENDETDRELDYFLSNVTEKTCQTCFKKDHCWARNFDTTYDYMKNIMHDLDEKDGQISSRLEREWEKHCTRSKKTTEVIQQELTFYKANQRLKKQVQESRKLVADQLLGVSAVMGDFAKEIQRERENHHKQEELILEAIQEFGVEVEQVEIYSLEQGDVDIEMTIPYCNGHGECEKLIAPMLSDILGETILVKSEECASYANDYCHVTFRSAKAYVIDTAVAHAAKDGGLISGDSYSTIELGSGKYAIAISDGMGNGERAHIESKETLELLQKILQSGIEEQVAIKSVNSVLSLRTTDEIFSTLDLAMIDLQNADAKFLKIGSTPSFIKRGSQVMKVQASNLPIGMIEEFDVDVVSKQLKAEDLLIMMSDGVFEGPKHVENFDLWMKRKITELKTNDPQEVADLIMEEVIRSRAGRIDDDMTVMVAKVKHNIPKWSSIPFHKQAN
;
A
#
# COMPACT_ATOMS: atom_id res chain seq x y z
N MET A 1 40.48 -60.67 19.20
CA MET A 1 41.79 -60.32 19.79
C MET A 1 42.22 -59.03 19.11
N GLU A 2 41.82 -57.92 19.73
CA GLU A 2 42.70 -56.99 20.46
C GLU A 2 43.52 -56.11 19.51
N LYS A 3 43.11 -54.84 19.39
CA LYS A 3 43.80 -53.61 19.92
C LYS A 3 44.83 -53.11 18.88
N LEU A 4 45.01 -51.82 18.59
CA LEU A 4 44.96 -50.54 19.31
C LEU A 4 45.08 -49.48 18.15
N GLU A 5 44.42 -48.32 18.06
CA GLU A 5 44.62 -47.07 18.79
C GLU A 5 43.67 -46.00 18.18
N ARG A 6 42.99 -45.21 19.03
CA ARG A 6 42.71 -43.77 18.86
C ARG A 6 41.93 -43.26 20.08
N THR A 7 42.58 -42.45 20.91
CA THR A 7 42.03 -41.73 22.07
C THR A 7 42.39 -40.25 21.85
N ILE A 8 41.43 -39.41 21.44
CA ILE A 8 40.63 -38.47 22.25
C ILE A 8 41.50 -37.49 23.07
N ALA A 9 41.59 -36.26 22.55
CA ALA A 9 41.90 -35.06 23.31
C ALA A 9 40.63 -34.19 23.34
N GLU A 10 40.08 -33.96 24.52
CA GLU A 10 38.96 -33.04 24.78
C GLU A 10 39.47 -31.59 24.87
N PRO A 11 38.76 -30.59 24.32
CA PRO A 11 38.88 -29.22 24.78
C PRO A 11 37.81 -28.93 25.84
N ILE A 12 38.27 -28.30 26.92
CA ILE A 12 37.53 -27.78 28.06
C ILE A 12 36.38 -26.89 27.58
N GLY A 13 35.15 -27.26 27.92
CA GLY A 13 33.94 -26.52 27.59
C GLY A 13 33.86 -25.19 28.35
N GLU A 14 33.68 -24.11 27.59
CA GLU A 14 33.21 -22.83 28.10
C GLU A 14 31.83 -23.01 28.76
N VAL A 15 31.75 -22.66 30.04
CA VAL A 15 30.50 -22.65 30.80
C VAL A 15 29.64 -21.49 30.28
N ASP A 16 28.62 -21.84 29.51
CA ASP A 16 27.68 -20.94 28.85
C ASP A 16 26.74 -20.25 29.87
N LEU A 17 27.18 -19.14 30.44
CA LEU A 17 26.45 -18.28 31.40
C LEU A 17 25.22 -17.56 30.78
N ARG A 18 24.84 -17.85 29.52
CA ARG A 18 23.70 -17.20 28.84
C ARG A 18 22.34 -17.86 29.11
N ARG A 19 22.30 -19.13 29.54
CA ARG A 19 21.04 -19.87 29.79
C ARG A 19 20.18 -19.35 30.95
N PRO A 20 20.69 -18.88 32.12
CA PRO A 20 19.81 -18.46 33.22
C PRO A 20 19.07 -17.14 32.95
N LYS A 21 19.63 -16.22 32.13
CA LYS A 21 18.98 -14.94 31.78
C LYS A 21 17.75 -15.11 30.87
N MET A 22 17.74 -16.13 30.02
CA MET A 22 16.65 -16.38 29.06
C MET A 22 15.46 -17.14 29.69
N GLU A 23 15.70 -17.93 30.74
CA GLU A 23 14.65 -18.56 31.55
C GLU A 23 13.95 -17.53 32.45
N LEU A 24 14.70 -16.61 33.09
CA LEU A 24 14.13 -15.54 33.92
C LEU A 24 13.26 -14.55 33.13
N SER A 25 13.62 -14.21 31.89
CA SER A 25 12.80 -13.34 31.03
C SER A 25 11.53 -14.03 30.52
N LYS A 26 11.58 -15.34 30.26
CA LYS A 26 10.41 -16.15 29.89
C LYS A 26 9.44 -16.34 31.04
N ILE A 27 9.95 -16.53 32.27
CA ILE A 27 9.13 -16.58 33.49
C ILE A 27 8.49 -15.21 33.76
N GLY A 28 9.24 -14.12 33.65
CA GLY A 28 8.73 -12.75 33.76
C GLY A 28 7.64 -12.44 32.72
N GLY A 29 7.83 -12.86 31.47
CA GLY A 29 6.84 -12.68 30.40
C GLY A 29 5.56 -13.50 30.61
N LYS A 30 5.66 -14.73 31.15
CA LYS A 30 4.50 -15.55 31.54
C LYS A 30 3.77 -14.97 32.75
N ILE A 31 4.49 -14.43 33.73
CA ILE A 31 3.90 -13.76 34.90
C ILE A 31 3.20 -12.47 34.46
N GLN A 32 3.81 -11.67 33.58
CA GLN A 32 3.24 -10.43 33.06
C GLN A 32 1.98 -10.69 32.22
N THR A 33 2.00 -11.67 31.31
CA THR A 33 0.80 -12.05 30.56
C THR A 33 -0.26 -12.67 31.45
N GLY A 34 0.12 -13.48 32.46
CA GLY A 34 -0.78 -13.97 33.50
C GLY A 34 -1.45 -12.83 34.29
N LEU A 35 -0.67 -11.83 34.71
CA LEU A 35 -1.13 -10.62 35.40
C LEU A 35 -2.05 -9.76 34.53
N GLU A 36 -1.70 -9.49 33.27
CA GLU A 36 -2.55 -8.74 32.34
C GLU A 36 -3.89 -9.46 32.11
N THR A 37 -3.86 -10.78 31.96
CA THR A 37 -5.07 -11.59 31.78
C THR A 37 -5.92 -11.60 33.07
N PHE A 38 -5.28 -11.68 34.23
CA PHE A 38 -5.94 -11.70 35.53
C PHE A 38 -6.54 -10.34 35.92
N PHE A 39 -5.81 -9.23 35.74
CA PHE A 39 -6.28 -7.89 36.12
C PHE A 39 -7.24 -7.29 35.09
N ILE A 40 -6.95 -7.40 33.79
CA ILE A 40 -7.70 -6.70 32.73
C ILE A 40 -8.85 -7.56 32.17
N LYS A 41 -8.65 -8.87 31.92
CA LYS A 41 -9.73 -9.73 31.38
C LYS A 41 -10.72 -10.22 32.44
N LYS A 42 -10.26 -10.59 33.65
CA LYS A 42 -11.21 -10.99 34.71
C LYS A 42 -11.92 -9.79 35.35
N GLY A 43 -11.35 -8.58 35.25
CA GLY A 43 -11.99 -7.33 35.66
C GLY A 43 -11.68 -6.86 37.08
N TYR A 44 -10.67 -7.44 37.74
CA TYR A 44 -10.26 -7.04 39.10
C TYR A 44 -9.65 -5.63 39.16
N LEU A 45 -9.08 -5.12 38.05
CA LEU A 45 -8.63 -3.73 37.96
C LEU A 45 -9.77 -2.74 38.28
N PHE A 46 -11.00 -3.02 37.83
CA PHE A 46 -12.16 -2.15 38.07
C PHE A 46 -12.66 -2.21 39.51
N LEU A 47 -12.40 -3.31 40.21
CA LEU A 47 -12.66 -3.40 41.64
C LEU A 47 -11.71 -2.48 42.41
N ILE A 48 -10.42 -2.43 42.04
CA ILE A 48 -9.43 -1.54 42.68
C ILE A 48 -9.71 -0.08 42.36
N ILE A 49 -9.96 0.24 41.08
CA ILE A 49 -10.33 1.59 40.63
C ILE A 49 -11.63 2.04 41.31
N GLY A 50 -12.64 1.16 41.37
CA GLY A 50 -13.89 1.42 42.07
C GLY A 50 -13.68 1.63 43.57
N PHE A 51 -12.83 0.83 44.21
CA PHE A 51 -12.50 0.99 45.64
C PHE A 51 -11.88 2.36 45.94
N LEU A 52 -10.92 2.79 45.13
CA LEU A 52 -10.28 4.11 45.31
C LEU A 52 -11.27 5.25 45.03
N LEU A 53 -12.02 5.20 43.93
CA LEU A 53 -13.04 6.23 43.62
C LEU A 53 -14.17 6.28 44.66
N GLY A 54 -14.51 5.15 45.28
CA GLY A 54 -15.47 5.08 46.39
C GLY A 54 -15.01 5.83 47.64
N ARG A 55 -13.70 5.97 47.81
CA ARG A 55 -13.06 6.65 48.94
C ARG A 55 -12.73 8.12 48.65
N ALA A 56 -12.86 8.56 47.39
CA ALA A 56 -12.51 9.92 46.99
C ALA A 56 -13.58 10.94 47.47
N LEU A 57 -13.18 11.84 48.36
CA LEU A 57 -14.01 12.93 48.88
C LEU A 57 -13.58 14.29 48.29
N ILE A 58 -14.56 15.13 48.01
CA ILE A 58 -14.38 16.56 47.70
C ILE A 58 -15.00 17.38 48.83
N LEU A 59 -14.30 18.44 49.29
CA LEU A 59 -14.74 19.30 50.40
C LEU A 59 -15.09 18.52 51.69
N SER A 60 -14.44 17.37 51.91
CA SER A 60 -14.63 16.46 53.05
C SER A 60 -16.05 15.87 53.22
N GLN A 61 -16.98 16.13 52.30
CA GLN A 61 -18.38 15.70 52.44
C GLN A 61 -18.98 15.09 51.15
N LEU A 62 -18.54 15.52 49.98
CA LEU A 62 -19.14 15.13 48.70
C LEU A 62 -18.45 13.89 48.11
N THR A 63 -19.25 12.96 47.57
CA THR A 63 -18.75 11.74 46.89
C THR A 63 -19.17 11.71 45.41
N PRO A 64 -18.78 12.70 44.59
CA PRO A 64 -19.32 12.85 43.24
C PRO A 64 -18.81 11.78 42.25
N PHE A 65 -17.79 10.99 42.61
CA PHE A 65 -17.14 10.04 41.69
C PHE A 65 -17.86 8.69 41.57
N THR A 66 -18.68 8.32 42.56
CA THR A 66 -19.21 6.97 42.70
C THR A 66 -20.21 6.62 41.61
N LEU A 67 -21.24 7.45 41.45
CA LEU A 67 -22.31 7.22 40.50
C LEU A 67 -21.88 7.42 39.03
N PRO A 68 -21.11 8.45 38.66
CA PRO A 68 -20.63 8.62 37.29
C PRO A 68 -19.78 7.45 36.80
N PHE A 69 -18.91 6.91 37.67
CA PHE A 69 -18.06 5.76 37.32
C PHE A 69 -18.90 4.49 37.12
N PHE A 70 -19.86 4.23 38.01
CA PHE A 70 -20.76 3.10 37.88
C PHE A 70 -21.64 3.19 36.61
N ALA A 71 -22.20 4.37 36.33
CA ALA A 71 -23.02 4.62 35.15
C ALA A 71 -22.24 4.44 33.84
N ALA A 72 -21.02 5.00 33.76
CA ALA A 72 -20.15 4.84 32.60
C ALA A 72 -19.75 3.37 32.41
N MET A 73 -19.48 2.64 33.50
CA MET A 73 -19.17 1.22 33.44
C MET A 73 -20.35 0.35 33.00
N TYR A 74 -21.54 0.65 33.50
CA TYR A 74 -22.77 -0.03 33.10
C TYR A 74 -23.09 0.14 31.61
N LEU A 75 -22.69 1.25 30.99
CA LEU A 75 -22.86 1.46 29.56
C LEU A 75 -21.82 0.67 28.74
N VAL A 76 -20.54 0.81 29.09
CA VAL A 76 -19.43 0.25 28.30
C VAL A 76 -19.34 -1.27 28.44
N ARG A 77 -19.41 -1.82 29.67
CA ARG A 77 -19.26 -3.25 29.98
C ARG A 77 -20.20 -3.71 31.10
N LYS A 78 -21.45 -4.02 30.73
CA LYS A 78 -22.51 -4.49 31.64
C LYS A 78 -22.11 -5.73 32.46
N ASP A 79 -21.28 -6.60 31.90
CA ASP A 79 -20.79 -7.83 32.53
C ASP A 79 -19.83 -7.59 33.71
N LYS A 80 -19.15 -6.44 33.74
CA LYS A 80 -18.16 -6.09 34.79
C LYS A 80 -18.63 -4.97 35.73
N ALA A 81 -19.72 -4.30 35.42
CA ALA A 81 -20.36 -3.31 36.30
C ALA A 81 -20.58 -3.78 37.76
N PRO A 82 -21.02 -5.03 38.06
CA PRO A 82 -21.20 -5.46 39.45
C PRO A 82 -19.89 -5.54 40.25
N LEU A 83 -18.76 -5.86 39.60
CA LEU A 83 -17.45 -5.86 40.25
C LEU A 83 -17.00 -4.43 40.62
N ALA A 84 -17.26 -3.46 39.74
CA ALA A 84 -17.00 -2.05 40.01
C ALA A 84 -17.87 -1.53 41.17
N LEU A 85 -19.14 -1.92 41.22
CA LEU A 85 -20.06 -1.55 42.30
C LEU A 85 -19.60 -2.10 43.67
N ILE A 86 -19.16 -3.36 43.72
CA ILE A 86 -18.61 -3.95 44.95
C ILE A 86 -17.38 -3.16 45.42
N GLY A 87 -16.50 -2.76 44.49
CA GLY A 87 -15.36 -1.89 44.79
C GLY A 87 -15.80 -0.57 45.38
N LEU A 88 -16.70 0.16 44.71
CA LEU A 88 -17.22 1.46 45.13
C LEU A 88 -17.82 1.44 46.56
N ILE A 89 -18.68 0.45 46.84
CA ILE A 89 -19.29 0.28 48.16
C ILE A 89 -18.20 -0.02 49.20
N GLY A 90 -17.29 -0.94 48.89
CA GLY A 90 -16.18 -1.28 49.78
C GLY A 90 -15.30 -0.07 50.12
N GLY A 91 -15.02 0.78 49.14
CA GLY A 91 -14.27 2.03 49.31
C GLY A 91 -15.00 3.03 50.20
N ALA A 92 -16.25 3.33 49.89
CA ALA A 92 -17.09 4.26 50.66
C ALA A 92 -17.28 3.80 52.12
N SER A 93 -17.43 2.48 52.34
CA SER A 93 -17.50 1.89 53.67
C SER A 93 -16.23 2.07 54.51
N THR A 94 -15.06 2.29 53.89
CA THR A 94 -13.82 2.58 54.65
C THR A 94 -13.78 3.98 55.24
N LEU A 95 -14.60 4.91 54.74
CA LEU A 95 -14.75 6.25 55.29
C LEU A 95 -15.79 6.26 56.40
N SER A 96 -16.98 5.74 56.10
CA SER A 96 -18.03 5.51 57.09
C SER A 96 -19.05 4.49 56.60
N PHE A 97 -19.72 3.83 57.53
CA PHE A 97 -20.83 2.94 57.20
C PHE A 97 -21.98 3.70 56.49
N THR A 98 -22.22 4.96 56.85
CA THR A 98 -23.27 5.79 56.24
C THR A 98 -22.99 6.08 54.77
N HIS A 99 -21.75 6.39 54.40
CA HIS A 99 -21.34 6.60 53.00
C HIS A 99 -21.44 5.33 52.16
N GLY A 100 -21.16 4.15 52.75
CA GLY A 100 -21.38 2.87 52.07
C GLY A 100 -22.85 2.60 51.74
N VAL A 101 -23.74 2.84 52.70
CA VAL A 101 -25.20 2.67 52.51
C VAL A 101 -25.75 3.67 51.51
N THR A 102 -25.33 4.93 51.55
CA THR A 102 -25.79 5.95 50.60
C THR A 102 -25.34 5.62 49.17
N THR A 103 -24.10 5.17 48.99
CA THR A 103 -23.58 4.73 47.67
C THR A 103 -24.35 3.53 47.10
N PHE A 104 -24.77 2.59 47.95
CA PHE A 104 -25.62 1.47 47.53
C PHE A 104 -27.01 1.94 47.11
N LEU A 105 -27.67 2.77 47.93
CA LEU A 105 -29.02 3.28 47.66
C LEU A 105 -29.08 4.16 46.41
N THR A 106 -28.10 5.05 46.23
CA THR A 106 -27.99 5.93 45.04
C THR A 106 -27.77 5.14 43.76
N SER A 107 -26.90 4.12 43.78
CA SER A 107 -26.65 3.25 42.63
C SER A 107 -27.88 2.41 42.27
N PHE A 108 -28.63 1.91 43.26
CA PHE A 108 -29.88 1.19 43.03
C PHE A 108 -30.99 2.11 42.49
N PHE A 109 -31.11 3.32 43.04
CA PHE A 109 -32.03 4.35 42.57
C PHE A 109 -31.75 4.72 41.11
N PHE A 110 -30.48 4.89 40.73
CA PHE A 110 -30.08 5.10 39.35
C PHE A 110 -30.50 3.96 38.43
N LEU A 111 -30.25 2.69 38.79
CA LEU A 111 -30.69 1.54 37.99
C LEU A 111 -32.21 1.49 37.83
N PHE A 112 -32.96 1.85 38.87
CA PHE A 112 -34.42 1.91 38.84
C PHE A 112 -34.92 2.99 37.87
N VAL A 113 -34.44 4.23 38.02
CA VAL A 113 -34.77 5.36 37.14
C VAL A 113 -34.39 5.04 35.70
N PHE A 114 -33.18 4.52 35.47
CA PHE A 114 -32.69 4.16 34.14
C PHE A 114 -33.51 3.04 33.49
N ARG A 115 -33.96 2.03 34.26
CA ARG A 115 -34.76 0.92 33.73
C ARG A 115 -36.17 1.35 33.33
N ILE A 116 -36.78 2.30 34.05
CA ILE A 116 -38.08 2.87 33.72
C ILE A 116 -37.99 3.74 32.46
N SER A 117 -36.96 4.60 32.39
CA SER A 117 -36.79 5.56 31.29
C SER A 117 -36.31 4.92 30.00
N LYS A 118 -35.74 3.71 30.03
CA LYS A 118 -35.23 3.00 28.85
C LYS A 118 -36.24 2.87 27.70
N LYS A 119 -37.55 2.86 27.99
CA LYS A 119 -38.61 2.81 26.96
C LYS A 119 -38.75 4.09 26.13
N TRP A 120 -38.18 5.22 26.58
CA TRP A 120 -38.42 6.55 26.02
C TRP A 120 -37.16 7.21 25.44
N VAL A 121 -36.00 6.54 25.49
CA VAL A 121 -34.70 7.12 25.10
C VAL A 121 -34.15 6.40 23.87
N THR A 122 -33.82 7.17 22.83
CA THR A 122 -33.24 6.67 21.57
C THR A 122 -31.70 6.68 21.56
N ASN A 123 -31.06 7.53 22.37
CA ASN A 123 -29.59 7.64 22.41
C ASN A 123 -29.04 7.52 23.83
N GLU A 124 -28.65 6.30 24.21
CA GLU A 124 -28.19 5.98 25.58
C GLU A 124 -26.94 6.78 25.97
N LEU A 125 -26.01 7.08 25.04
CA LEU A 125 -24.72 7.74 25.38
C LEU A 125 -24.87 9.21 25.80
N LYS A 126 -25.75 9.99 25.13
CA LYS A 126 -25.88 11.44 25.39
C LYS A 126 -26.73 11.75 26.63
N VAL A 127 -27.67 10.88 26.98
CA VAL A 127 -28.64 11.14 28.06
C VAL A 127 -28.10 10.67 29.42
N MET A 128 -27.06 9.84 29.45
CA MET A 128 -26.51 9.26 30.69
C MET A 128 -25.96 10.28 31.69
N PRO A 129 -25.14 11.28 31.30
CA PRO A 129 -24.68 12.31 32.22
C PRO A 129 -25.84 13.08 32.89
N ILE A 130 -26.94 13.30 32.15
CA ILE A 130 -28.15 13.96 32.66
C ILE A 130 -28.82 13.08 33.72
N TYR A 131 -28.95 11.77 33.47
CA TYR A 131 -29.49 10.84 34.48
C TYR A 131 -28.64 10.81 35.75
N VAL A 132 -27.31 10.78 35.61
CA VAL A 132 -26.40 10.82 36.76
C VAL A 132 -26.57 12.11 37.57
N ALA A 133 -26.65 13.26 36.91
CA ALA A 133 -26.85 14.55 37.59
C ALA A 133 -28.18 14.61 38.35
N VAL A 134 -29.29 14.20 37.71
CA VAL A 134 -30.62 14.20 38.33
C VAL A 134 -30.70 13.23 39.50
N THR A 135 -30.11 12.04 39.36
CA THR A 135 -30.12 11.03 40.42
C THR A 135 -29.27 11.44 41.62
N LEU A 136 -28.09 12.03 41.40
CA LEU A 136 -27.29 12.63 42.48
C LEU A 136 -28.06 13.74 43.19
N LEU A 137 -28.61 14.70 42.45
CA LEU A 137 -29.36 15.83 43.02
C LEU A 137 -30.51 15.37 43.92
N ILE A 138 -31.34 14.43 43.44
CA ILE A 138 -32.45 13.88 44.21
C ILE A 138 -31.94 13.12 45.43
N SER A 139 -30.90 12.30 45.26
CA SER A 139 -30.36 11.49 46.34
C SER A 139 -29.75 12.32 47.48
N SER A 140 -29.03 13.41 47.15
CA SER A 140 -28.40 14.27 48.14
C SER A 140 -29.43 15.09 48.92
N ILE A 141 -30.51 15.55 48.27
CA ILE A 141 -31.64 16.23 48.95
C ILE A 141 -32.37 15.28 49.89
N ILE A 142 -32.65 14.05 49.44
CA ILE A 142 -33.31 13.03 50.27
C ILE A 142 -32.43 12.67 51.46
N GLN A 143 -31.13 12.47 51.25
CA GLN A 143 -30.18 12.19 52.31
C GLN A 143 -30.16 13.32 53.36
N SER A 144 -30.11 14.59 52.90
CA SER A 144 -30.15 15.74 53.80
C SER A 144 -31.42 15.76 54.64
N TYR A 145 -32.58 15.58 54.00
CA TYR A 145 -33.87 15.53 54.70
C TYR A 145 -33.96 14.42 55.76
N ILE A 146 -33.39 13.23 55.48
CA ILE A 146 -33.38 12.10 56.43
C ILE A 146 -32.50 12.38 57.65
N ILE A 147 -31.37 13.06 57.48
CA ILE A 147 -30.39 13.27 58.56
C ILE A 147 -30.78 14.45 59.45
N THR A 148 -31.19 15.58 58.88
CA THR A 148 -31.48 16.82 59.62
C THR A 148 -32.97 17.11 59.82
N GLY A 149 -33.87 16.36 59.15
CA GLY A 149 -35.32 16.55 59.21
C GLY A 149 -35.84 17.77 58.45
N HIS A 150 -34.96 18.68 58.01
CA HIS A 150 -35.27 19.91 57.26
C HIS A 150 -34.17 20.11 56.21
N VAL A 151 -34.49 20.64 55.02
CA VAL A 151 -33.50 20.94 53.97
C VAL A 151 -33.16 22.43 54.02
N ALA A 152 -31.92 22.77 54.35
CA ALA A 152 -31.46 24.14 54.34
C ALA A 152 -31.09 24.58 52.91
N MET A 153 -31.03 25.90 52.68
CA MET A 153 -30.57 26.44 51.38
C MET A 153 -29.13 26.00 51.03
N TYR A 154 -28.30 25.81 52.06
CA TYR A 154 -26.95 25.28 51.92
C TYR A 154 -26.94 23.86 51.31
N ASP A 155 -27.85 22.99 51.74
CA ASP A 155 -27.93 21.60 51.25
C ASP A 155 -28.35 21.55 49.77
N PHE A 156 -29.25 22.46 49.35
CA PHE A 156 -29.60 22.61 47.94
C PHE A 156 -28.41 23.07 47.09
N MET A 157 -27.63 24.05 47.58
CA MET A 157 -26.41 24.48 46.89
C MET A 157 -25.39 23.34 46.78
N MET A 158 -25.15 22.60 47.86
CA MET A 158 -24.20 21.48 47.87
C MET A 158 -24.65 20.33 46.95
N ALA A 159 -25.95 19.99 46.95
CA ALA A 159 -26.51 19.01 46.01
C ALA A 159 -26.37 19.46 44.55
N GLY A 160 -26.50 20.77 44.27
CA GLY A 160 -26.25 21.34 42.94
C GLY A 160 -24.80 21.21 42.50
N VAL A 161 -23.84 21.47 43.40
CA VAL A 161 -22.41 21.29 43.14
C VAL A 161 -22.10 19.81 42.86
N GLU A 162 -22.59 18.89 43.69
CA GLU A 162 -22.38 17.45 43.50
C GLU A 162 -22.96 16.92 42.17
N ALA A 163 -24.16 17.38 41.79
CA ALA A 163 -24.79 17.03 40.53
C ALA A 163 -24.02 17.57 39.30
N SER A 164 -23.51 18.81 39.38
CA SER A 164 -22.73 19.40 38.28
C SER A 164 -21.37 18.72 38.09
N LEU A 165 -20.67 18.39 39.18
CA LEU A 165 -19.44 17.60 39.14
C LEU A 165 -19.70 16.19 38.62
N GLY A 166 -20.78 15.55 39.07
CA GLY A 166 -21.19 14.22 38.58
C GLY A 166 -21.48 14.19 37.08
N PHE A 167 -22.09 15.25 36.53
CA PHE A 167 -22.32 15.39 35.10
C PHE A 167 -21.01 15.42 34.29
N ILE A 168 -20.07 16.29 34.69
CA ILE A 168 -18.78 16.47 34.01
C ILE A 168 -17.95 15.18 34.11
N LEU A 169 -17.85 14.59 35.30
CA LEU A 169 -17.11 13.36 35.51
C LEU A 169 -17.69 12.18 34.71
N CYS A 170 -19.01 12.13 34.51
CA CYS A 170 -19.63 11.09 33.68
C CYS A 170 -19.17 11.19 32.21
N LEU A 171 -19.09 12.40 31.65
CA LEU A 171 -18.57 12.61 30.29
C LEU A 171 -17.11 12.16 30.17
N ILE A 172 -16.28 12.52 31.16
CA ILE A 172 -14.86 12.16 31.19
C ILE A 172 -14.68 10.64 31.29
N PHE A 173 -15.46 9.96 32.14
CA PHE A 173 -15.40 8.50 32.26
C PHE A 173 -15.93 7.78 31.01
N LEU A 174 -16.97 8.30 30.35
CA LEU A 174 -17.46 7.73 29.09
C LEU A 174 -16.42 7.80 27.97
N GLN A 175 -15.56 8.83 27.94
CA GLN A 175 -14.48 8.95 26.96
C GLN A 175 -13.23 8.17 27.34
N SER A 176 -12.84 8.15 28.62
CA SER A 176 -11.58 7.53 29.09
C SER A 176 -11.68 6.01 29.31
N LEU A 177 -12.82 5.49 29.76
CA LEU A 177 -12.99 4.05 30.00
C LEU A 177 -12.79 3.19 28.75
N PRO A 178 -13.37 3.51 27.57
CA PRO A 178 -13.14 2.73 26.34
C PRO A 178 -11.68 2.58 25.96
N LEU A 179 -10.82 3.56 26.29
CA LEU A 179 -9.37 3.51 26.02
C LEU A 179 -8.66 2.41 26.84
N LEU A 180 -9.20 2.04 28.00
CA LEU A 180 -8.70 0.91 28.81
C LEU A 180 -9.22 -0.45 28.33
N PHE A 181 -10.31 -0.48 27.56
CA PHE A 181 -11.04 -1.70 27.17
C PHE A 181 -10.75 -2.17 25.76
N PHE A 182 -10.84 -1.24 24.81
CA PHE A 182 -10.69 -1.56 23.42
C PHE A 182 -9.22 -1.43 23.10
N ASN A 183 -8.61 -2.57 22.79
CA ASN A 183 -7.38 -2.60 22.02
C ASN A 183 -7.76 -2.11 20.61
N ARG A 184 -8.05 -0.80 20.47
CA ARG A 184 -8.14 -0.12 19.18
C ARG A 184 -6.73 -0.18 18.64
N ARG A 185 -6.42 -1.30 17.99
CA ARG A 185 -5.16 -1.49 17.29
C ARG A 185 -5.02 -0.27 16.38
N ARG A 186 -4.06 0.60 16.72
CA ARG A 186 -3.47 1.61 15.83
C ARG A 186 -4.30 2.88 15.57
N GLN A 187 -5.01 3.41 16.57
CA GLN A 187 -5.51 4.79 16.48
C GLN A 187 -4.80 5.66 17.51
N SER A 188 -4.23 6.76 17.03
CA SER A 188 -3.58 7.80 17.84
C SER A 188 -4.59 8.46 18.78
N LEU A 189 -4.21 8.66 20.05
CA LEU A 189 -5.03 9.39 21.00
C LEU A 189 -5.04 10.86 20.64
N LYS A 190 -6.22 11.49 20.68
CA LYS A 190 -6.32 12.95 20.59
C LYS A 190 -5.82 13.59 21.88
N THR A 191 -5.35 14.83 21.82
CA THR A 191 -4.93 15.61 23.01
C THR A 191 -6.02 15.67 24.07
N GLU A 192 -7.29 15.82 23.67
CA GLU A 192 -8.46 15.78 24.57
C GLU A 192 -8.62 14.43 25.30
N GLU A 193 -8.40 13.32 24.59
CA GLU A 193 -8.49 11.97 25.17
C GLU A 193 -7.40 11.73 26.22
N ILE A 194 -6.21 12.29 25.99
CA ILE A 194 -5.11 12.27 26.95
C ILE A 194 -5.48 13.06 28.21
N VAL A 195 -6.04 14.27 28.07
CA VAL A 195 -6.49 15.07 29.22
C VAL A 195 -7.58 14.33 30.02
N CYS A 196 -8.57 13.73 29.35
CA CYS A 196 -9.60 12.92 30.00
C CYS A 196 -9.02 11.70 30.75
N LEU A 197 -8.00 11.04 30.18
CA LEU A 197 -7.29 9.94 30.84
C LEU A 197 -6.54 10.42 32.09
N ILE A 198 -5.88 11.59 32.02
CA ILE A 198 -5.17 12.19 33.15
C ILE A 198 -6.13 12.55 34.28
N ILE A 199 -7.27 13.17 33.97
CA ILE A 199 -8.30 13.49 34.97
C ILE A 199 -8.81 12.22 35.66
N MET A 200 -9.02 11.13 34.90
CA MET A 200 -9.41 9.85 35.47
C MET A 200 -8.35 9.29 36.43
N LEU A 201 -7.07 9.28 36.03
CA LEU A 201 -5.98 8.82 36.90
C LEU A 201 -5.85 9.68 38.17
N ALA A 202 -5.91 11.00 38.03
CA ALA A 202 -5.88 11.92 39.15
C ALA A 202 -7.07 11.70 40.11
N SER A 203 -8.28 11.45 39.58
CA SER A 203 -9.47 11.14 40.38
C SER A 203 -9.36 9.80 41.10
N VAL A 204 -8.67 8.81 40.52
CA VAL A 204 -8.40 7.54 41.22
C VAL A 204 -7.43 7.78 42.38
N MET A 205 -6.48 8.71 42.23
CA MET A 205 -5.47 8.98 43.24
C MET A 205 -6.00 9.76 44.45
N THR A 206 -7.04 10.57 44.31
CA THR A 206 -7.73 11.18 45.47
C THR A 206 -8.32 10.14 46.42
N GLY A 207 -8.58 8.91 45.96
CA GLY A 207 -8.94 7.79 46.81
C GLY A 207 -7.86 7.38 47.82
N THR A 208 -6.60 7.75 47.59
CA THR A 208 -5.48 7.46 48.51
C THR A 208 -5.35 8.50 49.64
N ILE A 209 -6.23 9.50 49.67
CA ILE A 209 -6.18 10.55 50.69
C ILE A 209 -6.37 9.95 52.09
N GLY A 210 -5.49 10.40 53.00
CA GLY A 210 -5.43 9.92 54.39
C GLY A 210 -4.61 8.64 54.60
N TRP A 211 -3.91 8.14 53.58
CA TRP A 211 -2.91 7.08 53.76
C TRP A 211 -1.52 7.68 54.03
N THR A 212 -1.03 7.48 55.25
CA THR A 212 0.32 7.86 55.66
C THR A 212 1.16 6.63 55.98
N VAL A 213 2.39 6.60 55.48
CA VAL A 213 3.37 5.55 55.77
C VAL A 213 4.63 6.22 56.28
N TYR A 214 4.96 6.03 57.57
CA TYR A 214 6.08 6.73 58.24
C TYR A 214 6.04 8.26 58.02
N ASP A 215 4.87 8.88 58.24
CA ASP A 215 4.59 10.31 58.04
C ASP A 215 4.72 10.84 56.59
N LEU A 216 4.92 9.96 55.60
CA LEU A 216 4.88 10.30 54.18
C LEU A 216 3.47 10.05 53.62
N SER A 217 2.93 11.04 52.92
CA SER A 217 1.61 10.94 52.30
C SER A 217 1.69 10.20 50.96
N VAL A 218 0.96 9.10 50.83
CA VAL A 218 0.97 8.27 49.60
C VAL A 218 0.46 9.07 48.39
N GLU A 219 -0.49 9.97 48.59
CA GLU A 219 -1.04 10.83 47.54
C GLU A 219 0.03 11.75 46.90
N HIS A 220 0.92 12.33 47.72
CA HIS A 220 1.96 13.24 47.26
C HIS A 220 3.07 12.49 46.53
N VAL A 221 3.43 11.29 46.99
CA VAL A 221 4.40 10.42 46.32
C VAL A 221 3.87 9.99 44.94
N MET A 222 2.63 9.51 44.88
CA MET A 222 2.06 9.01 43.63
C MET A 222 1.84 10.13 42.61
N SER A 223 1.41 11.32 43.04
CA SER A 223 1.17 12.46 42.14
C SER A 223 2.45 12.96 41.50
N ARG A 224 3.54 13.06 42.27
CA ARG A 224 4.88 13.38 41.74
C ARG A 224 5.38 12.30 40.80
N TYR A 225 5.17 11.02 41.13
CA TYR A 225 5.52 9.91 40.23
C TYR A 225 4.77 9.99 38.90
N LEU A 226 3.47 10.28 38.92
CA LEU A 226 2.66 10.38 37.71
C LEU A 226 3.15 11.54 36.81
N VAL A 227 3.44 12.71 37.39
CA VAL A 227 4.01 13.85 36.66
C VAL A 227 5.35 13.49 36.02
N LEU A 228 6.27 12.83 36.74
CA LEU A 228 7.56 12.39 36.20
C LEU A 228 7.40 11.48 34.97
N VAL A 229 6.48 10.53 35.01
CA VAL A 229 6.24 9.60 33.90
C VAL A 229 5.79 10.35 32.65
N PHE A 230 4.81 11.24 32.77
CA PHE A 230 4.31 11.99 31.61
C PHE A 230 5.29 13.07 31.12
N SER A 231 6.02 13.74 32.02
CA SER A 231 7.10 14.67 31.64
C SER A 231 8.21 13.96 30.87
N PHE A 232 8.59 12.75 31.27
CA PHE A 232 9.59 11.96 30.55
C PHE A 232 9.11 11.49 29.18
N VAL A 233 7.85 11.08 29.06
CA VAL A 233 7.32 10.54 27.81
C VAL A 233 6.96 11.65 26.82
N ALA A 234 6.22 12.66 27.27
CA ALA A 234 5.55 13.64 26.42
C ALA A 234 6.11 15.08 26.55
N GLY A 235 7.16 15.28 27.36
CA GLY A 235 7.86 16.56 27.48
C GLY A 235 7.14 17.58 28.36
N ALA A 236 7.56 18.84 28.25
CA ALA A 236 7.20 19.92 29.17
C ALA A 236 5.71 20.31 29.12
N THR A 237 5.10 20.36 27.94
CA THR A 237 3.71 20.80 27.74
C THR A 237 2.73 19.83 28.40
N VAL A 238 2.84 18.54 28.10
CA VAL A 238 1.98 17.50 28.69
C VAL A 238 2.32 17.30 30.17
N GLY A 239 3.62 17.30 30.54
CA GLY A 239 4.05 17.21 31.93
C GLY A 239 3.47 18.31 32.84
N SER A 240 3.52 19.56 32.38
CA SER A 240 2.93 20.69 33.09
C SER A 240 1.40 20.59 33.17
N THR A 241 0.74 20.20 32.07
CA THR A 241 -0.72 20.02 32.04
C THR A 241 -1.16 18.96 33.05
N VAL A 242 -0.43 17.84 33.13
CA VAL A 242 -0.65 16.79 34.11
C VAL A 242 -0.48 17.32 35.54
N GLY A 243 0.56 18.10 35.79
CA GLY A 243 0.80 18.73 37.10
C GLY A 243 -0.31 19.70 37.53
N VAL A 244 -0.80 20.53 36.60
CA VAL A 244 -1.92 21.46 36.84
C VAL A 244 -3.21 20.70 37.14
N VAL A 245 -3.56 19.71 36.30
CA VAL A 245 -4.80 18.94 36.45
C VAL A 245 -4.81 18.14 37.75
N THR A 246 -3.71 17.44 38.06
CA THR A 246 -3.58 16.68 39.33
C THR A 246 -3.62 17.61 40.54
N GLY A 247 -2.91 18.74 40.48
CA GLY A 247 -2.92 19.75 41.53
C GLY A 247 -4.30 20.36 41.79
N LEU A 248 -5.05 20.71 40.73
CA LEU A 248 -6.41 21.24 40.85
C LEU A 248 -7.36 20.23 41.51
N ILE A 249 -7.29 18.96 41.11
CA ILE A 249 -8.13 17.91 41.67
C ILE A 249 -7.85 17.71 43.17
N PHE A 250 -6.59 17.77 43.61
CA PHE A 250 -6.26 17.72 45.04
C PHE A 250 -6.64 18.98 45.80
N SER A 251 -6.53 20.16 45.17
CA SER A 251 -6.94 21.43 45.80
C SER A 251 -8.46 21.46 46.13
N LEU A 252 -9.28 20.80 45.32
CA LEU A 252 -10.72 20.62 45.59
C LEU A 252 -10.99 19.66 46.77
N ALA A 253 -10.08 18.71 47.01
CA ALA A 253 -10.19 17.76 48.11
C ALA A 253 -9.73 18.36 49.45
N ASN A 254 -8.64 19.14 49.45
CA ASN A 254 -8.12 19.77 50.66
C ASN A 254 -7.56 21.18 50.39
N ILE A 255 -8.09 22.18 51.10
CA ILE A 255 -7.79 23.62 50.97
C ILE A 255 -6.32 23.92 51.30
N SER A 256 -5.64 23.12 52.12
CA SER A 256 -4.21 23.27 52.41
C SER A 256 -3.28 22.88 51.24
N SER A 257 -3.83 22.46 50.10
CA SER A 257 -3.05 21.85 48.99
C SER A 257 -2.73 22.80 47.83
N PHE A 258 -3.04 24.10 47.92
CA PHE A 258 -2.71 25.06 46.85
C PHE A 258 -1.20 25.11 46.54
N PHE A 259 -0.36 24.96 47.56
CA PHE A 259 1.09 24.87 47.38
C PHE A 259 1.50 23.65 46.51
N HIS A 260 0.84 22.51 46.70
CA HIS A 260 1.13 21.29 45.94
C HIS A 260 0.75 21.41 44.45
N MET A 261 -0.27 22.21 44.12
CA MET A 261 -0.62 22.49 42.73
C MET A 261 0.51 23.19 41.99
N SER A 262 1.06 24.27 42.57
CA SER A 262 2.18 25.01 41.99
C SER A 262 3.44 24.14 41.87
N LEU A 263 3.72 23.31 42.89
CA LEU A 263 4.83 22.37 42.87
C LEU A 263 4.71 21.35 41.73
N LEU A 264 3.56 20.70 41.58
CA LEU A 264 3.34 19.67 40.57
C LEU A 264 3.41 20.25 39.14
N ALA A 265 2.76 21.39 38.90
CA ALA A 265 2.84 22.09 37.61
C ALA A 265 4.29 22.46 37.24
N PHE A 266 5.02 23.06 38.18
CA PHE A 266 6.40 23.48 37.96
C PHE A 266 7.35 22.29 37.79
N SER A 267 7.14 21.21 38.54
CA SER A 267 7.89 19.97 38.37
C SER A 267 7.64 19.32 37.01
N GLY A 268 6.42 19.43 36.48
CA GLY A 268 6.06 18.93 35.17
C GLY A 268 6.78 19.66 34.04
N LEU A 269 6.87 21.00 34.16
CA LEU A 269 7.60 21.87 33.25
C LEU A 269 9.11 21.61 33.28
N LEU A 270 9.75 21.71 34.46
CA LEU A 270 11.19 21.52 34.60
C LEU A 270 11.63 20.09 34.26
N GLY A 271 10.87 19.09 34.71
CA GLY A 271 11.12 17.69 34.36
C GLY A 271 11.00 17.45 32.87
N GLY A 272 10.03 18.09 32.19
CA GLY A 272 9.84 17.91 30.76
C GLY A 272 10.84 18.67 29.89
N LEU A 273 11.34 19.82 30.32
CA LEU A 273 12.44 20.55 29.64
C LEU A 273 13.76 19.76 29.73
N LEU A 274 14.00 19.10 30.87
CA LEU A 274 15.19 18.26 31.09
C LEU A 274 15.02 16.81 30.60
N LYS A 275 14.04 16.55 29.73
CA LYS A 275 13.77 15.20 29.18
C LYS A 275 14.96 14.64 28.39
N GLU A 276 15.75 15.49 27.73
CA GLU A 276 16.94 15.09 26.97
C GLU A 276 18.00 14.41 27.86
N GLY A 277 18.08 14.80 29.13
CA GLY A 277 18.89 14.15 30.17
C GLY A 277 18.39 12.76 30.61
N LYS A 278 17.45 12.17 29.84
CA LYS A 278 16.77 10.90 30.11
C LYS A 278 16.17 10.88 31.54
N LYS A 279 16.09 9.71 32.18
CA LYS A 279 15.49 9.57 33.51
C LYS A 279 16.16 10.44 34.58
N ILE A 280 17.47 10.66 34.48
CA ILE A 280 18.24 11.42 35.47
C ILE A 280 17.90 12.91 35.37
N GLY A 281 17.80 13.44 34.14
CA GLY A 281 17.40 14.82 33.89
C GLY A 281 16.01 15.15 34.44
N VAL A 282 15.01 14.30 34.16
CA VAL A 282 13.64 14.51 34.66
C VAL A 282 13.57 14.43 36.19
N ALA A 283 14.29 13.48 36.81
CA ALA A 283 14.37 13.35 38.26
C ALA A 283 15.01 14.59 38.92
N PHE A 284 16.06 15.13 38.30
CA PHE A 284 16.70 16.36 38.74
C PHE A 284 15.75 17.57 38.63
N GLY A 285 14.94 17.64 37.57
CA GLY A 285 13.89 18.65 37.40
C GLY A 285 12.88 18.68 38.55
N LEU A 286 12.38 17.51 38.99
CA LEU A 286 11.49 17.43 40.15
C LEU A 286 12.20 17.81 41.46
N LEU A 287 13.47 17.41 41.62
CA LEU A 287 14.25 17.76 42.81
C LEU A 287 14.47 19.27 42.91
N ILE A 288 14.85 19.93 41.81
CA ILE A 288 14.95 21.39 41.72
C ILE A 288 13.61 22.06 42.01
N ALA A 289 12.52 21.58 41.40
CA ALA A 289 11.18 22.13 41.63
C ALA A 289 10.77 22.04 43.11
N THR A 290 11.09 20.91 43.76
CA THR A 290 10.80 20.68 45.19
C THR A 290 11.62 21.61 46.09
N LEU A 291 12.91 21.82 45.78
CA LEU A 291 13.76 22.73 46.54
C LEU A 291 13.32 24.19 46.37
N LEU A 292 13.11 24.64 45.13
CA LEU A 292 12.72 26.02 44.84
C LEU A 292 11.38 26.37 45.47
N MET A 293 10.34 25.56 45.23
CA MET A 293 9.03 25.82 45.83
C MET A 293 9.07 25.66 47.35
N GLY A 294 9.84 24.68 47.86
CA GLY A 294 10.04 24.47 49.28
C GLY A 294 10.63 25.68 50.02
N MET A 295 11.46 26.49 49.36
CA MET A 295 12.00 27.74 49.93
C MET A 295 10.97 28.87 50.05
N TYR A 296 9.91 28.86 49.21
CA TYR A 296 8.84 29.84 49.27
C TYR A 296 7.72 29.47 50.26
N GLY A 297 7.74 28.25 50.80
CA GLY A 297 6.75 27.78 51.77
C GLY A 297 7.05 28.30 53.18
N ASP A 298 6.03 28.82 53.84
CA ASP A 298 6.09 29.49 55.16
C ASP A 298 6.48 28.55 56.35
N ASN A 299 6.67 27.25 56.09
CA ASN A 299 6.86 26.22 57.13
C ASN A 299 8.08 25.32 56.86
N GLN A 300 9.25 25.68 57.44
CA GLN A 300 10.52 24.93 57.31
C GLN A 300 10.42 23.46 57.76
N SER A 301 9.50 23.09 58.67
CA SER A 301 9.34 21.71 59.16
C SER A 301 8.81 20.74 58.11
N ASN A 302 8.17 21.22 57.04
CA ASN A 302 7.57 20.37 56.01
C ASN A 302 8.51 20.11 54.81
N LEU A 303 9.66 20.80 54.73
CA LEU A 303 10.61 20.67 53.62
C LEU A 303 11.23 19.26 53.59
N LEU A 304 11.66 18.75 54.75
CA LEU A 304 12.30 17.44 54.85
C LEU A 304 11.36 16.31 54.44
N ILE A 305 10.11 16.35 54.90
CA ILE A 305 9.06 15.39 54.50
C ILE A 305 8.83 15.47 52.99
N GLY A 306 8.71 16.69 52.44
CA GLY A 306 8.58 16.91 51.00
C GLY A 306 9.77 16.36 50.20
N LEU A 307 11.00 16.48 50.69
CA LEU A 307 12.18 15.91 50.03
C LEU A 307 12.17 14.38 50.06
N TYR A 308 11.75 13.77 51.16
CA TYR A 308 11.59 12.31 51.23
C TYR A 308 10.50 11.81 50.28
N GLU A 309 9.35 12.49 50.19
CA GLU A 309 8.30 12.15 49.22
C GLU A 309 8.79 12.22 47.77
N THR A 310 9.55 13.27 47.43
CA THR A 310 10.20 13.39 46.11
C THR A 310 11.23 12.28 45.89
N GLY A 311 12.03 11.95 46.90
CA GLY A 311 13.01 10.86 46.84
C GLY A 311 12.35 9.51 46.54
N VAL A 312 11.25 9.18 47.21
CA VAL A 312 10.48 7.95 46.97
C VAL A 312 9.87 7.96 45.56
N ALA A 313 9.30 9.08 45.12
CA ALA A 313 8.74 9.20 43.77
C ALA A 313 9.80 9.01 42.67
N ILE A 314 10.99 9.60 42.84
CA ILE A 314 12.13 9.42 41.94
C ILE A 314 12.60 7.96 41.94
N PHE A 315 12.70 7.34 43.11
CA PHE A 315 13.09 5.93 43.23
C PHE A 315 12.12 5.01 42.47
N LEU A 316 10.81 5.22 42.63
CA LEU A 316 9.78 4.50 41.87
C LEU A 316 9.92 4.72 40.36
N PHE A 317 10.17 5.95 39.92
CA PHE A 317 10.37 6.30 38.51
C PHE A 317 11.63 5.67 37.88
N LEU A 318 12.71 5.59 38.65
CA LEU A 318 13.93 4.92 38.21
C LEU A 318 13.71 3.41 38.05
N LEU A 319 12.93 2.79 38.95
CA LEU A 319 12.53 1.39 38.86
C LEU A 319 11.59 1.08 37.68
N THR A 320 10.83 2.06 37.17
CA THR A 320 9.90 1.86 36.05
C THR A 320 10.62 1.35 34.79
N PRO A 321 10.28 0.18 34.22
CA PRO A 321 10.98 -0.34 33.05
C PRO A 321 10.88 0.60 31.83
N GLN A 322 11.96 0.73 31.07
CA GLN A 322 11.95 1.53 29.82
C GLN A 322 10.93 1.01 28.80
N SER A 323 10.61 -0.29 28.83
CA SER A 323 9.57 -0.90 27.98
C SER A 323 8.16 -0.37 28.27
N PHE A 324 7.90 0.11 29.49
CA PHE A 324 6.62 0.70 29.83
C PHE A 324 6.51 2.13 29.29
N THR A 325 7.57 2.92 29.46
CA THR A 325 7.61 4.31 28.97
C THR A 325 7.59 4.36 27.45
N SER A 326 8.24 3.43 26.75
CA SER A 326 8.20 3.37 25.29
C SER A 326 6.83 2.94 24.74
N LYS A 327 6.20 1.92 25.35
CA LYS A 327 4.81 1.56 25.01
C LYS A 327 3.85 2.73 25.21
N LEU A 328 4.04 3.55 26.24
CA LEU A 328 3.24 4.74 26.48
C LEU A 328 3.52 5.84 25.43
N ALA A 329 4.80 6.05 25.07
CA ALA A 329 5.19 7.02 24.05
C ALA A 329 4.52 6.76 22.70
N LYS A 330 4.48 5.50 22.26
CA LYS A 330 3.83 5.08 21.00
C LYS A 330 2.36 5.48 20.85
N HIS A 331 1.66 5.78 21.94
CA HIS A 331 0.24 6.16 21.87
C HIS A 331 0.04 7.68 21.97
N ILE A 332 1.09 8.44 22.29
CA ILE A 332 1.03 9.88 22.49
C ILE A 332 1.55 10.57 21.22
N PRO A 333 0.73 11.42 20.56
CA PRO A 333 1.16 12.18 19.39
C PRO A 333 2.26 13.17 19.76
N GLY A 334 3.19 13.41 18.83
CA GLY A 334 4.34 14.29 19.03
C GLY A 334 5.54 13.64 19.74
N THR A 335 5.52 12.32 19.98
CA THR A 335 6.72 11.59 20.44
C THR A 335 7.49 10.99 19.26
N ALA A 336 8.81 10.92 19.37
CA ALA A 336 9.68 10.33 18.34
C ALA A 336 9.32 8.86 18.05
N GLU A 337 8.92 8.10 19.08
CA GLU A 337 8.52 6.70 18.92
C GLU A 337 7.19 6.54 18.16
N TYR A 338 6.27 7.50 18.28
CA TYR A 338 5.03 7.54 17.52
C TYR A 338 5.29 7.80 16.03
N ALA A 339 6.17 8.76 15.70
CA ALA A 339 6.55 9.08 14.33
C ALA A 339 7.20 7.87 13.61
N ALA A 340 8.12 7.16 14.30
CA ALA A 340 8.78 5.98 13.76
C ALA A 340 7.81 4.82 13.47
N GLU A 341 6.78 4.61 14.31
CA GLU A 341 5.79 3.56 14.07
C GLU A 341 4.87 3.88 12.88
N GLN A 342 4.53 5.15 12.69
CA GLN A 342 3.72 5.60 11.55
C GLN A 342 4.46 5.42 10.22
N GLN A 343 5.75 5.75 10.17
CA GLN A 343 6.59 5.47 8.99
C GLN A 343 6.70 3.97 8.70
N GLN A 344 6.88 3.12 9.72
CA GLN A 344 6.88 1.67 9.55
C GLN A 344 5.55 1.11 9.02
N TYR A 345 4.43 1.73 9.36
CA TYR A 345 3.12 1.33 8.84
C TYR A 345 2.99 1.59 7.34
N MET A 346 3.38 2.79 6.89
CA MET A 346 3.38 3.14 5.46
C MET A 346 4.29 2.20 4.65
N ARG A 347 5.46 1.87 5.21
CA ARG A 347 6.39 0.88 4.63
C ARG A 347 5.72 -0.49 4.43
N LYS A 348 4.99 -1.00 5.43
CA LYS A 348 4.30 -2.30 5.34
C LYS A 348 3.15 -2.30 4.34
N MET A 349 2.49 -1.17 4.13
CA MET A 349 1.36 -1.09 3.19
C MET A 349 1.83 -1.28 1.74
N ARG A 350 2.93 -0.62 1.34
CA ARG A 350 3.51 -0.77 -0.01
C ARG A 350 4.04 -2.21 -0.25
N ASP A 351 4.60 -2.87 0.77
CA ASP A 351 5.01 -4.29 0.70
C ASP A 351 3.85 -5.24 0.42
N VAL A 352 2.73 -5.02 1.11
CA VAL A 352 1.53 -5.83 0.91
C VAL A 352 1.00 -5.65 -0.51
N THR A 353 1.13 -4.46 -1.10
CA THR A 353 0.75 -4.20 -2.49
C THR A 353 1.65 -4.95 -3.49
N ALA A 354 2.98 -4.86 -3.35
CA ALA A 354 3.91 -5.59 -4.22
C ALA A 354 3.71 -7.11 -4.13
N HIS A 355 3.50 -7.64 -2.91
CA HIS A 355 3.21 -9.05 -2.71
C HIS A 355 1.88 -9.48 -3.34
N ARG A 356 0.84 -8.62 -3.33
CA ARG A 356 -0.44 -8.92 -4.00
C ARG A 356 -0.26 -9.02 -5.52
N VAL A 357 0.54 -8.15 -6.13
CA VAL A 357 0.86 -8.22 -7.56
C VAL A 357 1.58 -9.53 -7.91
N SER A 358 2.56 -9.92 -7.10
CA SER A 358 3.24 -11.23 -7.24
C SER A 358 2.28 -12.41 -7.08
N GLN A 359 1.29 -12.32 -6.19
CA GLN A 359 0.26 -13.37 -6.05
C GLN A 359 -0.59 -13.53 -7.32
N PHE A 360 -0.92 -12.44 -8.02
CA PHE A 360 -1.62 -12.53 -9.30
C PHE A 360 -0.79 -13.26 -10.35
N SER A 361 0.52 -12.97 -10.43
CA SER A 361 1.45 -13.71 -11.30
C SER A 361 1.37 -15.21 -11.06
N ASN A 362 1.41 -15.66 -9.80
CA ASN A 362 1.34 -17.08 -9.44
C ASN A 362 -0.01 -17.72 -9.80
N VAL A 363 -1.12 -16.97 -9.69
CA VAL A 363 -2.45 -17.46 -10.10
C VAL A 363 -2.49 -17.70 -11.60
N PHE A 364 -1.98 -16.77 -12.42
CA PHE A 364 -1.91 -16.94 -13.87
C PHE A 364 -1.00 -18.11 -14.27
N GLN A 365 0.12 -18.30 -13.57
CA GLN A 365 0.99 -19.46 -13.75
C GLN A 365 0.29 -20.79 -13.45
N ALA A 366 -0.46 -20.85 -12.34
CA ALA A 366 -1.21 -22.05 -11.97
C ALA A 366 -2.32 -22.39 -12.97
N LEU A 367 -3.00 -21.37 -13.51
CA LEU A 367 -3.98 -21.55 -14.58
C LEU A 367 -3.33 -22.12 -15.85
N SER A 368 -2.21 -21.52 -16.28
CA SER A 368 -1.43 -22.03 -17.43
C SER A 368 -1.06 -23.50 -17.25
N GLN A 369 -0.50 -23.87 -16.09
CA GLN A 369 -0.15 -25.26 -15.78
C GLN A 369 -1.38 -26.18 -15.81
N SER A 370 -2.53 -25.74 -15.30
CA SER A 370 -3.76 -26.54 -15.34
C SER A 370 -4.28 -26.80 -16.76
N PHE A 371 -4.14 -25.83 -17.67
CA PHE A 371 -4.49 -26.02 -19.08
C PHE A 371 -3.48 -26.92 -19.81
N ALA A 372 -2.21 -26.91 -19.40
CA ALA A 372 -1.15 -27.75 -19.96
C ALA A 372 -1.15 -29.21 -19.41
N MET A 373 -1.56 -29.43 -18.15
CA MET A 373 -1.43 -30.74 -17.46
C MET A 373 -2.39 -31.83 -17.94
N GLN A 374 -3.47 -31.51 -18.66
CA GLN A 374 -4.40 -32.52 -19.18
C GLN A 374 -3.78 -33.45 -20.24
N HIS A 375 -2.53 -33.19 -20.65
CA HIS A 375 -1.81 -33.90 -21.71
C HIS A 375 -0.73 -34.89 -21.26
N GLN A 376 -0.46 -35.02 -19.95
CA GLN A 376 0.64 -35.86 -19.47
C GLN A 376 0.21 -37.11 -18.70
N ALA A 377 -1.05 -37.54 -18.79
CA ALA A 377 -1.36 -38.92 -18.42
C ALA A 377 -0.80 -39.84 -19.53
N PRO A 378 0.16 -40.74 -19.25
CA PRO A 378 0.60 -41.73 -20.22
C PRO A 378 -0.53 -42.75 -20.34
N VAL A 379 -1.54 -42.43 -21.16
CA VAL A 379 -2.54 -43.42 -21.54
C VAL A 379 -1.89 -44.30 -22.59
N VAL A 380 -1.94 -45.60 -22.34
CA VAL A 380 -1.49 -46.65 -23.27
C VAL A 380 -2.23 -46.43 -24.58
N GLU A 381 -1.57 -45.82 -25.58
CA GLU A 381 -2.19 -45.38 -26.85
C GLU A 381 -2.99 -46.50 -27.54
N ASN A 382 -2.55 -47.76 -27.39
CA ASN A 382 -3.19 -48.90 -28.03
C ASN A 382 -4.58 -49.24 -27.45
N ASP A 383 -4.81 -49.00 -26.15
CA ASP A 383 -6.04 -49.43 -25.47
C ASP A 383 -7.19 -48.43 -25.69
N GLU A 384 -6.89 -47.14 -25.90
CA GLU A 384 -7.90 -46.13 -26.24
C GLU A 384 -8.33 -46.20 -27.71
N THR A 385 -7.40 -46.43 -28.64
CA THR A 385 -7.72 -46.54 -30.07
C THR A 385 -8.59 -47.76 -30.37
N ASP A 386 -8.32 -48.89 -29.73
CA ASP A 386 -9.14 -50.10 -29.89
C ASP A 386 -10.53 -49.91 -29.28
N ARG A 387 -10.63 -49.18 -28.16
CA ARG A 387 -11.92 -48.82 -27.55
C ARG A 387 -12.75 -47.88 -28.42
N GLU A 388 -12.13 -46.86 -29.00
CA GLU A 388 -12.80 -45.95 -29.94
C GLU A 388 -13.28 -46.69 -31.19
N LEU A 389 -12.47 -47.62 -31.70
CA LEU A 389 -12.84 -48.49 -32.83
C LEU A 389 -14.03 -49.39 -32.48
N ASP A 390 -14.05 -49.96 -31.29
CA ASP A 390 -15.17 -50.79 -30.81
C ASP A 390 -16.47 -49.99 -30.69
N TYR A 391 -16.40 -48.76 -30.18
CA TYR A 391 -17.57 -47.86 -30.15
C TYR A 391 -18.05 -47.51 -31.56
N PHE A 392 -17.13 -47.22 -32.47
CA PHE A 392 -17.43 -46.95 -33.88
C PHE A 392 -18.16 -48.14 -34.53
N LEU A 393 -17.61 -49.35 -34.40
CA LEU A 393 -18.20 -50.56 -34.95
C LEU A 393 -19.53 -50.90 -34.28
N SER A 394 -19.69 -50.66 -32.97
CA SER A 394 -20.96 -50.81 -32.26
C SER A 394 -22.06 -49.94 -32.89
N ASN A 395 -21.79 -48.66 -33.18
CA ASN A 395 -22.77 -47.77 -33.83
C ASN A 395 -23.15 -48.26 -35.23
N VAL A 396 -22.18 -48.76 -36.01
CA VAL A 396 -22.44 -49.32 -37.33
C VAL A 396 -23.32 -50.57 -37.23
N THR A 397 -23.03 -51.47 -36.28
CA THR A 397 -23.80 -52.71 -36.09
C THR A 397 -25.21 -52.49 -35.57
N GLU A 398 -25.42 -51.46 -34.75
CA GLU A 398 -26.74 -51.04 -34.27
C GLU A 398 -27.64 -50.62 -35.45
N LYS A 399 -27.10 -49.80 -36.37
CA LYS A 399 -27.82 -49.29 -37.54
C LYS A 399 -28.03 -50.33 -38.65
N THR A 400 -27.24 -51.42 -38.68
CA THR A 400 -27.20 -52.38 -39.80
C THR A 400 -27.51 -53.83 -39.39
N CYS A 401 -26.72 -54.40 -38.48
CA CYS A 401 -26.71 -55.84 -38.14
C CYS A 401 -27.83 -56.26 -37.18
N GLN A 402 -28.30 -55.39 -36.29
CA GLN A 402 -29.37 -55.71 -35.33
C GLN A 402 -30.67 -56.17 -36.00
N THR A 403 -30.97 -55.62 -37.18
CA THR A 403 -32.18 -55.94 -37.95
C THR A 403 -31.93 -57.03 -39.02
N CYS A 404 -30.78 -57.72 -38.98
CA CYS A 404 -30.38 -58.71 -39.96
C CYS A 404 -30.56 -60.15 -39.44
N PHE A 405 -31.18 -61.02 -40.24
CA PHE A 405 -31.43 -62.42 -39.86
C PHE A 405 -30.17 -63.28 -39.70
N LYS A 406 -29.01 -62.85 -40.24
CA LYS A 406 -27.71 -63.54 -40.10
C LYS A 406 -26.87 -63.06 -38.91
N LYS A 407 -27.41 -62.22 -38.02
CA LYS A 407 -26.66 -61.63 -36.90
C LYS A 407 -25.90 -62.65 -36.05
N ASP A 408 -26.56 -63.72 -35.61
CA ASP A 408 -25.94 -64.75 -34.75
C ASP A 408 -24.82 -65.49 -35.46
N HIS A 409 -24.92 -65.68 -36.77
CA HIS A 409 -23.86 -66.30 -37.56
C HIS A 409 -22.62 -65.40 -37.66
N CYS A 410 -22.80 -64.10 -37.91
CA CYS A 410 -21.67 -63.17 -38.04
C CYS A 410 -21.02 -62.85 -36.69
N TRP A 411 -21.80 -62.58 -35.65
CA TRP A 411 -21.26 -62.06 -34.38
C TRP A 411 -21.04 -63.12 -33.29
N ALA A 412 -21.68 -64.30 -33.36
CA ALA A 412 -21.47 -65.37 -32.36
C ALA A 412 -20.57 -66.51 -32.87
N ARG A 413 -20.53 -66.78 -34.19
CA ARG A 413 -19.68 -67.84 -34.77
C ARG A 413 -18.46 -67.31 -35.52
N ASN A 414 -18.59 -66.18 -36.19
CA ASN A 414 -17.57 -65.62 -37.09
C ASN A 414 -17.14 -64.20 -36.68
N PHE A 415 -17.00 -63.96 -35.38
CA PHE A 415 -16.73 -62.63 -34.81
C PHE A 415 -15.47 -62.00 -35.42
N ASP A 416 -14.32 -62.66 -35.27
CA ASP A 416 -13.02 -62.14 -35.69
C ASP A 416 -13.00 -61.80 -37.18
N THR A 417 -13.51 -62.71 -38.01
CA THR A 417 -13.59 -62.49 -39.46
C THR A 417 -14.51 -61.32 -39.82
N THR A 418 -15.64 -61.14 -39.12
CA THR A 418 -16.56 -60.03 -39.39
C THR A 418 -15.93 -58.70 -38.97
N TYR A 419 -15.27 -58.69 -37.81
CA TYR A 419 -14.57 -57.55 -37.25
C TYR A 419 -13.44 -57.08 -38.17
N ASP A 420 -12.60 -58.02 -38.63
CA ASP A 420 -11.49 -57.74 -39.55
C ASP A 420 -11.98 -57.19 -40.90
N TYR A 421 -13.05 -57.75 -41.47
CA TYR A 421 -13.61 -57.20 -42.72
C TYR A 421 -14.12 -55.76 -42.52
N MET A 422 -14.83 -55.47 -41.42
CA MET A 422 -15.31 -54.11 -41.16
C MET A 422 -14.17 -53.13 -40.88
N LYS A 423 -13.14 -53.56 -40.16
CA LYS A 423 -11.91 -52.79 -39.91
C LYS A 423 -11.17 -52.48 -41.21
N ASN A 424 -11.01 -53.46 -42.09
CA ASN A 424 -10.37 -53.28 -43.39
C ASN A 424 -11.20 -52.39 -44.33
N ILE A 425 -12.54 -52.48 -44.29
CA ILE A 425 -13.42 -51.59 -45.05
C ILE A 425 -13.30 -50.15 -44.56
N MET A 426 -13.26 -49.94 -43.24
CA MET A 426 -13.04 -48.62 -42.65
C MET A 426 -11.69 -48.04 -43.10
N HIS A 427 -10.62 -48.84 -43.08
CA HIS A 427 -9.29 -48.43 -43.51
C HIS A 427 -9.22 -48.12 -45.02
N ASP A 428 -9.81 -48.96 -45.87
CA ASP A 428 -9.89 -48.71 -47.31
C ASP A 428 -10.67 -47.42 -47.62
N LEU A 429 -11.79 -47.18 -46.94
CA LEU A 429 -12.59 -45.96 -47.10
C LEU A 429 -11.87 -44.71 -46.59
N ASP A 430 -11.00 -44.85 -45.58
CA ASP A 430 -10.21 -43.76 -45.03
C ASP A 430 -9.05 -43.36 -45.96
N GLU A 431 -8.28 -44.34 -46.45
CA GLU A 431 -7.11 -44.10 -47.30
C GLU A 431 -7.44 -43.77 -48.77
N LYS A 432 -8.50 -44.36 -49.32
CA LYS A 432 -8.82 -44.28 -50.77
C LYS A 432 -10.03 -43.39 -51.07
N ASP A 433 -10.24 -42.36 -50.25
CA ASP A 433 -11.21 -41.29 -50.47
C ASP A 433 -12.62 -41.81 -50.82
N GLY A 434 -13.11 -42.79 -50.03
CA GLY A 434 -14.44 -43.39 -50.19
C GLY A 434 -14.55 -44.57 -51.15
N GLN A 435 -13.43 -45.12 -51.66
CA GLN A 435 -13.44 -46.32 -52.52
C GLN A 435 -12.89 -47.56 -51.81
N ILE A 436 -13.60 -48.69 -51.93
CA ILE A 436 -13.13 -49.98 -51.41
C ILE A 436 -12.35 -50.72 -52.51
N SER A 437 -11.32 -51.47 -52.13
CA SER A 437 -10.63 -52.34 -53.08
C SER A 437 -11.58 -53.39 -53.69
N SER A 438 -11.51 -53.60 -55.00
CA SER A 438 -12.39 -54.51 -55.74
C SER A 438 -12.31 -55.98 -55.28
N ARG A 439 -11.22 -56.35 -54.58
CA ARG A 439 -11.07 -57.65 -53.91
C ARG A 439 -11.88 -57.71 -52.63
N LEU A 440 -11.73 -56.73 -51.75
CA LEU A 440 -12.42 -56.66 -50.45
C LEU A 440 -13.93 -56.53 -50.64
N GLU A 441 -14.37 -55.75 -51.64
CA GLU A 441 -15.79 -55.63 -52.00
C GLU A 441 -16.42 -56.99 -52.37
N ARG A 442 -15.73 -57.78 -53.21
CA ARG A 442 -16.19 -59.13 -53.61
C ARG A 442 -16.19 -60.12 -52.45
N GLU A 443 -15.20 -60.04 -51.57
CA GLU A 443 -15.13 -60.90 -50.37
C GLU A 443 -16.24 -60.51 -49.37
N TRP A 444 -16.52 -59.21 -49.24
CA TRP A 444 -17.57 -58.68 -48.37
C TRP A 444 -18.99 -58.97 -48.88
N GLU A 445 -19.24 -58.90 -50.19
CA GLU A 445 -20.53 -59.28 -50.78
C GLU A 445 -20.88 -60.76 -50.56
N LYS A 446 -19.87 -61.64 -50.51
CA LYS A 446 -20.06 -63.06 -50.18
C LYS A 446 -20.34 -63.26 -48.69
N HIS A 447 -19.73 -62.45 -47.84
CA HIS A 447 -19.83 -62.56 -46.39
C HIS A 447 -21.12 -61.92 -45.83
N CYS A 448 -21.48 -60.72 -46.31
CA CYS A 448 -22.60 -59.91 -45.82
C CYS A 448 -23.73 -59.80 -46.86
N THR A 449 -24.96 -60.18 -46.47
CA THR A 449 -26.15 -60.03 -47.33
C THR A 449 -26.60 -58.58 -47.51
N ARG A 450 -26.14 -57.67 -46.65
CA ARG A 450 -26.40 -56.22 -46.69
C ARG A 450 -25.10 -55.44 -46.90
N SER A 451 -24.22 -55.95 -47.76
CA SER A 451 -22.88 -55.39 -48.00
C SER A 451 -22.91 -53.90 -48.36
N LYS A 452 -23.76 -53.50 -49.31
CA LYS A 452 -23.91 -52.09 -49.77
C LYS A 452 -24.38 -51.16 -48.65
N LYS A 453 -25.48 -51.51 -47.97
CA LYS A 453 -26.02 -50.72 -46.85
C LYS A 453 -25.04 -50.60 -45.69
N THR A 454 -24.26 -51.65 -45.41
CA THR A 454 -23.26 -51.61 -44.32
C THR A 454 -22.09 -50.69 -44.69
N THR A 455 -21.65 -50.73 -45.94
CA THR A 455 -20.61 -49.85 -46.48
C THR A 455 -21.01 -48.38 -46.42
N GLU A 456 -22.24 -48.05 -46.83
CA GLU A 456 -22.77 -46.68 -46.77
C GLU A 456 -22.82 -46.14 -45.33
N VAL A 457 -23.24 -46.96 -44.36
CA VAL A 457 -23.28 -46.57 -42.95
C VAL A 457 -21.87 -46.40 -42.38
N ILE A 458 -20.91 -47.27 -42.73
CA ILE A 458 -19.50 -47.12 -42.33
C ILE A 458 -18.96 -45.78 -42.86
N GLN A 459 -19.23 -45.43 -44.12
CA GLN A 459 -18.78 -44.17 -44.72
C GLN A 459 -19.39 -42.94 -44.02
N GLN A 460 -20.68 -43.00 -43.68
CA GLN A 460 -21.36 -41.94 -42.92
C GLN A 460 -20.75 -41.77 -41.52
N GLU A 461 -20.62 -42.85 -40.75
CA GLU A 461 -20.02 -42.82 -39.42
C GLU A 461 -18.55 -42.37 -39.46
N LEU A 462 -17.78 -42.78 -40.48
CA LEU A 462 -16.38 -42.38 -40.64
C LEU A 462 -16.27 -40.86 -40.81
N THR A 463 -17.23 -40.25 -41.52
CA THR A 463 -17.29 -38.79 -41.68
C THR A 463 -17.52 -38.09 -40.34
N PHE A 464 -18.45 -38.59 -39.52
CA PHE A 464 -18.68 -38.09 -38.16
C PHE A 464 -17.48 -38.30 -37.24
N TYR A 465 -16.82 -39.46 -37.31
CA TYR A 465 -15.61 -39.76 -36.55
C TYR A 465 -14.48 -38.80 -36.89
N LYS A 466 -14.19 -38.58 -38.18
CA LYS A 466 -13.18 -37.61 -38.65
C LYS A 466 -13.50 -36.19 -38.20
N ALA A 467 -14.77 -35.77 -38.27
CA ALA A 467 -15.18 -34.44 -37.80
C ALA A 467 -14.94 -34.26 -36.30
N ASN A 468 -15.30 -35.27 -35.48
CA ASN A 468 -15.05 -35.25 -34.04
C ASN A 468 -13.56 -35.25 -33.69
N GLN A 469 -12.74 -36.01 -34.41
CA GLN A 469 -11.29 -36.05 -34.18
C GLN A 469 -10.63 -34.71 -34.53
N ARG A 470 -11.04 -34.07 -35.64
CA ARG A 470 -10.61 -32.71 -36.00
C ARG A 470 -11.02 -31.70 -34.93
N LEU A 471 -12.25 -31.76 -34.42
CA LEU A 471 -12.72 -30.88 -33.36
C LEU A 471 -11.93 -31.09 -32.06
N LYS A 472 -11.67 -32.35 -31.66
CA LYS A 472 -10.84 -32.69 -30.49
C LYS A 472 -9.43 -32.11 -30.61
N LYS A 473 -8.83 -32.23 -31.81
CA LYS A 473 -7.51 -31.66 -32.12
C LYS A 473 -7.51 -30.12 -32.07
N GLN A 474 -8.51 -29.47 -32.66
CA GLN A 474 -8.65 -28.01 -32.63
C GLN A 474 -8.83 -27.47 -31.20
N VAL A 475 -9.67 -28.11 -30.38
CA VAL A 475 -9.86 -27.72 -28.98
C VAL A 475 -8.57 -27.88 -28.18
N GLN A 476 -7.78 -28.92 -28.48
CA GLN A 476 -6.48 -29.14 -27.85
C GLN A 476 -5.43 -28.09 -28.24
N GLU A 477 -5.34 -27.77 -29.54
CA GLU A 477 -4.45 -26.71 -30.04
C GLU A 477 -4.82 -25.35 -29.43
N SER A 478 -6.12 -25.02 -29.38
CA SER A 478 -6.61 -23.80 -28.73
C SER A 478 -6.28 -23.73 -27.24
N ARG A 479 -6.40 -24.85 -26.49
CA ARG A 479 -6.05 -24.88 -25.06
C ARG A 479 -4.56 -24.67 -24.81
N LYS A 480 -3.71 -25.26 -25.65
CA LYS A 480 -2.25 -25.08 -25.56
C LYS A 480 -1.89 -23.62 -25.77
N LEU A 481 -2.45 -23.00 -26.81
CA LEU A 481 -2.26 -21.57 -27.11
C LEU A 481 -2.68 -20.68 -25.92
N VAL A 482 -3.83 -20.95 -25.29
CA VAL A 482 -4.28 -20.21 -24.10
C VAL A 482 -3.34 -20.42 -22.89
N ALA A 483 -2.78 -21.61 -22.73
CA ALA A 483 -1.84 -21.89 -21.64
C ALA A 483 -0.53 -21.09 -21.81
N ASP A 484 0.02 -21.06 -23.02
CA ASP A 484 1.24 -20.31 -23.35
C ASP A 484 1.01 -18.79 -23.19
N GLN A 485 -0.16 -18.32 -23.62
CA GLN A 485 -0.63 -16.94 -23.42
C GLN A 485 -0.69 -16.52 -21.94
N LEU A 486 -1.26 -17.34 -21.06
CA LEU A 486 -1.33 -17.06 -19.62
C LEU A 486 0.05 -17.08 -18.95
N LEU A 487 0.97 -17.90 -19.47
CA LEU A 487 2.35 -17.96 -19.00
C LEU A 487 3.12 -16.68 -19.33
N GLY A 488 2.93 -16.12 -20.53
CA GLY A 488 3.51 -14.83 -20.91
C GLY A 488 3.09 -13.69 -19.98
N VAL A 489 1.79 -13.58 -19.66
CA VAL A 489 1.28 -12.55 -18.73
C VAL A 489 1.85 -12.74 -17.31
N SER A 490 1.94 -13.99 -16.85
CA SER A 490 2.50 -14.30 -15.54
C SER A 490 3.95 -13.81 -15.43
N ALA A 491 4.80 -14.10 -16.43
CA ALA A 491 6.19 -13.67 -16.44
C ALA A 491 6.34 -12.15 -16.33
N VAL A 492 5.59 -11.40 -17.15
CA VAL A 492 5.57 -9.93 -17.13
C VAL A 492 5.13 -9.37 -15.77
N MET A 493 4.05 -9.90 -15.21
CA MET A 493 3.55 -9.48 -13.89
C MET A 493 4.55 -9.82 -12.77
N GLY A 494 5.28 -10.92 -12.91
CA GLY A 494 6.35 -11.32 -12.02
C GLY A 494 7.52 -10.33 -12.05
N ASP A 495 7.94 -9.91 -13.24
CA ASP A 495 9.02 -8.93 -13.40
C ASP A 495 8.59 -7.53 -12.92
N PHE A 496 7.35 -7.13 -13.18
CA PHE A 496 6.76 -5.91 -12.64
C PHE A 496 6.76 -5.89 -11.09
N ALA A 497 6.43 -7.01 -10.45
CA ALA A 497 6.46 -7.11 -8.99
C ALA A 497 7.88 -7.01 -8.41
N LYS A 498 8.90 -7.49 -9.13
CA LYS A 498 10.31 -7.38 -8.71
C LYS A 498 10.82 -5.95 -8.83
N GLU A 499 10.43 -5.22 -9.87
CA GLU A 499 10.89 -3.85 -10.08
C GLU A 499 10.38 -2.91 -8.97
N ILE A 500 9.10 -3.02 -8.59
CA ILE A 500 8.52 -2.29 -7.44
C ILE A 500 9.29 -2.54 -6.12
N GLN A 501 9.84 -3.75 -5.95
CA GLN A 501 10.63 -4.08 -4.75
C GLN A 501 12.04 -3.51 -4.82
N ARG A 502 12.65 -3.45 -6.01
CA ARG A 502 14.03 -3.01 -6.23
C ARG A 502 14.19 -1.50 -6.02
N GLU A 503 13.23 -0.70 -6.50
CA GLU A 503 13.16 0.75 -6.30
C GLU A 503 13.27 1.13 -4.81
N ARG A 504 12.71 0.30 -3.91
CA ARG A 504 12.66 0.57 -2.47
C ARG A 504 14.00 0.47 -1.73
N GLU A 505 14.89 -0.45 -2.11
CA GLU A 505 16.11 -0.73 -1.34
C GLU A 505 17.19 0.34 -1.53
N ASN A 506 17.17 1.06 -2.65
CA ASN A 506 18.21 2.02 -3.01
C ASN A 506 18.04 3.39 -2.33
N HIS A 507 16.80 3.87 -2.16
CA HIS A 507 16.58 5.28 -1.82
C HIS A 507 16.74 5.64 -0.33
N HIS A 508 16.64 4.70 0.61
CA HIS A 508 16.66 5.05 2.04
C HIS A 508 18.02 5.54 2.55
N LYS A 509 19.13 4.95 2.07
CA LYS A 509 20.47 5.42 2.43
C LYS A 509 20.75 6.81 1.85
N GLN A 510 20.23 7.07 0.65
CA GLN A 510 20.38 8.34 -0.04
C GLN A 510 19.53 9.44 0.61
N GLU A 511 18.34 9.09 1.11
CA GLU A 511 17.48 9.96 1.92
C GLU A 511 18.21 10.51 3.16
N GLU A 512 18.86 9.62 3.92
CA GLU A 512 19.60 10.00 5.13
C GLU A 512 20.80 10.90 4.81
N LEU A 513 21.55 10.58 3.74
CA LEU A 513 22.67 11.41 3.27
C LEU A 513 22.23 12.80 2.79
N ILE A 514 21.13 12.88 2.05
CA ILE A 514 20.58 14.16 1.56
C ILE A 514 20.10 15.01 2.74
N LEU A 515 19.39 14.41 3.71
CA LEU A 515 18.95 15.09 4.93
C LEU A 515 20.14 15.61 5.74
N GLU A 516 21.15 14.78 5.99
CA GLU A 516 22.35 15.16 6.74
C GLU A 516 23.09 16.31 6.06
N ALA A 517 23.31 16.23 4.75
CA ALA A 517 23.99 17.27 3.98
C ALA A 517 23.22 18.62 4.02
N ILE A 518 21.89 18.59 3.90
CA ILE A 518 21.08 19.81 3.93
C ILE A 518 21.06 20.44 5.34
N GLN A 519 21.00 19.62 6.38
CA GLN A 519 21.06 20.08 7.77
C GLN A 519 22.43 20.66 8.14
N GLU A 520 23.53 20.08 7.66
CA GLU A 520 24.88 20.63 7.86
C GLU A 520 25.04 22.03 7.27
N PHE A 521 24.31 22.34 6.19
CA PHE A 521 24.31 23.66 5.56
C PHE A 521 23.42 24.68 6.30
N GLY A 522 22.70 24.26 7.35
CA GLY A 522 21.85 25.12 8.16
C GLY A 522 20.45 25.37 7.58
N VAL A 523 20.01 24.55 6.63
CA VAL A 523 18.63 24.55 6.13
C VAL A 523 17.84 23.50 6.90
N GLU A 524 16.81 23.95 7.61
CA GLU A 524 15.90 23.04 8.32
C GLU A 524 14.92 22.42 7.31
N VAL A 525 14.97 21.10 7.15
CA VAL A 525 14.02 20.33 6.34
C VAL A 525 13.23 19.43 7.29
N GLU A 526 11.90 19.51 7.23
CA GLU A 526 11.05 18.69 8.07
C GLU A 526 10.92 17.27 7.50
N GLN A 527 10.74 17.19 6.18
CA GLN A 527 10.56 15.93 5.49
C GLN A 527 11.16 15.98 4.08
N VAL A 528 11.84 14.91 3.69
CA VAL A 528 12.29 14.63 2.33
C VAL A 528 11.59 13.36 1.87
N GLU A 529 10.87 13.43 0.75
CA GLU A 529 10.31 12.27 0.07
C GLU A 529 11.04 12.09 -1.26
N ILE A 530 11.72 10.96 -1.40
CA ILE A 530 12.40 10.59 -2.64
C ILE A 530 11.49 9.64 -3.41
N TYR A 531 11.06 10.06 -4.60
CA TYR A 531 10.32 9.20 -5.53
C TYR A 531 11.27 8.48 -6.48
N SER A 532 12.27 9.19 -7.02
CA SER A 532 13.30 8.60 -7.88
C SER A 532 14.63 9.33 -7.72
N LEU A 533 15.74 8.57 -7.79
CA LEU A 533 17.12 9.06 -7.87
C LEU A 533 17.86 8.48 -9.08
N GLU A 534 17.11 8.01 -10.09
CA GLU A 534 17.74 7.62 -11.34
C GLU A 534 18.34 8.84 -12.03
N GLN A 535 19.54 8.66 -12.61
CA GLN A 535 20.22 9.72 -13.34
C GLN A 535 19.36 10.18 -14.53
N GLY A 536 19.03 11.47 -14.58
CA GLY A 536 18.12 12.08 -15.56
C GLY A 536 16.65 12.11 -15.16
N ASP A 537 16.25 11.36 -14.13
CA ASP A 537 14.89 11.32 -13.57
C ASP A 537 14.90 11.41 -12.04
N VAL A 538 15.66 12.36 -11.52
CA VAL A 538 15.56 12.71 -10.11
C VAL A 538 14.21 13.40 -9.87
N ASP A 539 13.42 12.88 -8.92
CA ASP A 539 12.19 13.51 -8.43
C ASP A 539 12.18 13.44 -6.90
N ILE A 540 12.38 14.59 -6.27
CA ILE A 540 12.49 14.74 -4.82
C ILE A 540 11.49 15.80 -4.38
N GLU A 541 10.65 15.43 -3.43
CA GLU A 541 9.73 16.35 -2.78
C GLU A 541 10.27 16.68 -1.39
N MET A 542 10.19 17.96 -1.02
CA MET A 542 10.63 18.43 0.28
C MET A 542 9.59 19.33 0.91
N THR A 543 9.47 19.19 2.23
CA THR A 543 8.68 20.08 3.07
C THR A 543 9.64 20.89 3.92
N ILE A 544 9.65 22.20 3.67
CA ILE A 544 10.48 23.16 4.41
C ILE A 544 9.58 24.17 5.14
N PRO A 545 10.06 24.77 6.24
CA PRO A 545 9.37 25.90 6.86
C PRO A 545 9.25 27.08 5.88
N TYR A 546 8.28 27.96 6.13
CA TYR A 546 7.96 29.10 5.28
C TYR A 546 9.22 29.89 4.85
N CYS A 547 9.55 29.84 3.55
CA CYS A 547 10.78 30.43 2.99
C CYS A 547 10.66 31.93 2.66
N ASN A 548 9.55 32.57 3.05
CA ASN A 548 9.28 34.01 2.90
C ASN A 548 9.44 34.54 1.44
N GLY A 549 9.42 33.64 0.45
CA GLY A 549 9.62 33.96 -0.97
C GLY A 549 11.04 34.39 -1.33
N HIS A 550 12.06 34.13 -0.50
CA HIS A 550 13.45 34.50 -0.79
C HIS A 550 14.13 33.60 -1.84
N GLY A 551 13.48 32.50 -2.20
CA GLY A 551 13.96 31.52 -3.19
C GLY A 551 15.08 30.64 -2.65
N GLU A 552 15.00 30.25 -1.38
CA GLU A 552 15.96 29.35 -0.73
C GLU A 552 16.01 27.98 -1.43
N CYS A 553 14.87 27.50 -1.90
CA CYS A 553 14.72 26.26 -2.67
C CYS A 553 15.52 26.31 -3.97
N GLU A 554 15.34 27.38 -4.75
CA GLU A 554 15.99 27.55 -6.05
C GLU A 554 17.49 27.87 -5.91
N LYS A 555 17.89 28.62 -4.88
CA LYS A 555 19.26 29.15 -4.76
C LYS A 555 20.19 28.35 -3.85
N LEU A 556 19.66 27.61 -2.87
CA LEU A 556 20.46 26.86 -1.91
C LEU A 556 20.27 25.35 -2.09
N ILE A 557 19.01 24.89 -2.04
CA ILE A 557 18.70 23.45 -2.02
C ILE A 557 18.96 22.81 -3.38
N ALA A 558 18.46 23.39 -4.48
CA ALA A 558 18.65 22.84 -5.82
C ALA A 558 20.13 22.70 -6.24
N PRO A 559 21.02 23.69 -6.00
CA PRO A 559 22.46 23.53 -6.25
C PRO A 559 23.12 22.46 -5.37
N MET A 560 22.72 22.34 -4.10
CA MET A 560 23.24 21.30 -3.21
C MET A 560 22.86 19.90 -3.68
N LEU A 561 21.58 19.71 -4.04
CA LEU A 561 21.11 18.46 -4.64
C LEU A 561 21.87 18.16 -5.94
N SER A 562 22.20 19.20 -6.72
CA SER A 562 22.96 19.04 -7.95
C SER A 562 24.39 18.52 -7.71
N ASP A 563 25.05 18.98 -6.64
CA ASP A 563 26.39 18.51 -6.26
C ASP A 563 26.36 17.07 -5.71
N ILE A 564 25.37 16.75 -4.86
CA ILE A 564 25.21 15.42 -4.26
C ILE A 564 24.93 14.36 -5.35
N LEU A 565 24.07 14.69 -6.31
CA LEU A 565 23.60 13.75 -7.34
C LEU A 565 24.47 13.78 -8.60
N GLY A 566 25.34 14.79 -8.76
CA GLY A 566 26.23 14.92 -9.90
C GLY A 566 25.52 15.32 -11.21
N GLU A 567 24.30 15.85 -11.13
CA GLU A 567 23.51 16.34 -12.26
C GLU A 567 22.78 17.65 -11.91
N THR A 568 22.32 18.41 -12.90
CA THR A 568 21.67 19.71 -12.62
C THR A 568 20.24 19.49 -12.18
N ILE A 569 19.89 19.92 -10.96
CA ILE A 569 18.55 19.85 -10.38
C ILE A 569 17.90 21.24 -10.41
N LEU A 570 16.61 21.29 -10.76
CA LEU A 570 15.79 22.50 -10.82
C LEU A 570 14.55 22.36 -9.94
N VAL A 571 14.04 23.50 -9.45
CA VAL A 571 12.73 23.56 -8.79
C VAL A 571 11.65 23.52 -9.86
N LYS A 572 10.78 22.50 -9.81
CA LYS A 572 9.63 22.37 -10.71
C LYS A 572 8.43 23.17 -10.21
N SER A 573 8.09 23.00 -8.93
CA SER A 573 7.02 23.74 -8.28
C SER A 573 7.39 24.08 -6.85
N GLU A 574 6.97 25.26 -6.42
CA GLU A 574 7.08 25.75 -5.05
C GLU A 574 5.70 26.25 -4.62
N GLU A 575 5.04 25.47 -3.78
CA GLU A 575 3.77 25.83 -3.15
C GLU A 575 4.07 26.33 -1.74
N CYS A 576 4.30 27.63 -1.64
CA CYS A 576 4.46 28.28 -0.36
C CYS A 576 3.13 28.71 0.23
N ALA A 577 2.90 28.33 1.48
CA ALA A 577 1.74 28.76 2.23
C ALA A 577 1.74 30.28 2.47
N SER A 578 0.56 30.89 2.52
CA SER A 578 0.42 32.35 2.68
C SER A 578 0.70 32.86 4.10
N TYR A 579 0.93 31.97 5.07
CA TYR A 579 1.08 32.29 6.48
C TYR A 579 2.43 31.81 7.02
N ALA A 580 3.06 32.62 7.88
CA ALA A 580 4.42 32.41 8.38
C ALA A 580 4.65 31.13 9.22
N ASN A 581 3.57 30.45 9.64
CA ASN A 581 3.63 29.24 10.47
C ASN A 581 3.33 27.96 9.69
N ASP A 582 3.24 28.05 8.37
CA ASP A 582 2.80 26.96 7.51
C ASP A 582 3.95 26.58 6.58
N TYR A 583 3.89 25.39 5.99
CA TYR A 583 5.03 24.81 5.29
C TYR A 583 5.02 25.18 3.80
N CYS A 584 6.22 25.22 3.20
CA CYS A 584 6.37 25.25 1.75
C CYS A 584 6.65 23.83 1.25
N HIS A 585 5.84 23.40 0.30
CA HIS A 585 6.06 22.14 -0.41
C HIS A 585 6.78 22.44 -1.73
N VAL A 586 7.92 21.80 -1.93
CA VAL A 586 8.74 21.98 -3.13
C VAL A 586 9.02 20.66 -3.80
N THR A 587 8.94 20.66 -5.13
CA THR A 587 9.38 19.54 -5.96
C THR A 587 10.63 19.91 -6.75
N PHE A 588 11.65 19.08 -6.62
CA PHE A 588 12.92 19.17 -7.33
C PHE A 588 12.99 18.10 -8.40
N ARG A 589 13.39 18.50 -9.61
CA ARG A 589 13.58 17.57 -10.73
C ARG A 589 14.86 17.78 -11.48
N SER A 590 15.33 16.72 -12.14
CA SER A 590 16.46 16.81 -13.07
C SER A 590 16.19 17.82 -14.19
N ALA A 591 17.20 18.62 -14.53
CA ALA A 591 17.15 19.57 -15.62
C ALA A 591 17.24 18.83 -16.96
N LYS A 592 16.26 19.07 -17.82
CA LYS A 592 16.31 18.61 -19.22
C LYS A 592 17.38 19.41 -19.95
N ALA A 593 18.37 18.77 -20.56
CA ALA A 593 19.41 19.46 -21.35
C ALA A 593 18.94 19.76 -22.78
N TYR A 594 17.93 19.03 -23.25
CA TYR A 594 17.34 19.13 -24.57
C TYR A 594 15.82 19.30 -24.50
N VAL A 595 15.26 19.98 -25.50
CA VAL A 595 13.82 20.10 -25.75
C VAL A 595 13.55 19.61 -27.17
N ILE A 596 12.40 19.01 -27.39
CA ILE A 596 12.00 18.49 -28.70
C ILE A 596 10.79 19.27 -29.20
N ASP A 597 10.94 19.86 -30.39
CA ASP A 597 9.82 20.43 -31.13
C ASP A 597 9.33 19.40 -32.15
N THR A 598 8.08 18.97 -32.01
CA THR A 598 7.45 17.99 -32.89
C THR A 598 6.44 18.65 -33.83
N ALA A 599 6.36 18.14 -35.05
CA ALA A 599 5.36 18.51 -36.03
C ALA A 599 4.90 17.28 -36.81
N VAL A 600 3.66 17.32 -37.30
CA VAL A 600 3.03 16.20 -37.98
C VAL A 600 2.30 16.69 -39.22
N ALA A 601 2.44 15.96 -40.32
CA ALA A 601 1.58 16.04 -41.50
C ALA A 601 0.87 14.70 -41.67
N HIS A 602 -0.44 14.73 -41.88
CA HIS A 602 -1.28 13.53 -41.90
C HIS A 602 -2.32 13.63 -43.02
N ALA A 603 -2.49 12.57 -43.80
CA ALA A 603 -3.45 12.49 -44.89
C ALA A 603 -4.03 11.08 -45.00
N ALA A 604 -5.36 10.99 -45.01
CA ALA A 604 -6.06 9.73 -45.18
C ALA A 604 -6.13 9.32 -46.67
N LYS A 605 -6.21 8.02 -46.92
CA LYS A 605 -6.50 7.47 -48.25
C LYS A 605 -7.70 8.14 -48.91
N ASP A 606 -7.57 8.43 -50.21
CA ASP A 606 -8.56 9.14 -51.02
C ASP A 606 -8.98 10.53 -50.47
N GLY A 607 -8.24 11.08 -49.49
CA GLY A 607 -8.61 12.31 -48.79
C GLY A 607 -9.80 12.14 -47.84
N GLY A 608 -9.99 10.93 -47.30
CA GLY A 608 -11.04 10.62 -46.32
C GLY A 608 -10.91 11.38 -44.99
N LEU A 609 -11.92 11.22 -44.12
CA LEU A 609 -11.91 11.79 -42.76
C LEU A 609 -11.15 10.94 -41.73
N ILE A 610 -10.97 9.65 -42.00
CA ILE A 610 -10.39 8.68 -41.08
C ILE A 610 -9.24 7.97 -41.79
N SER A 611 -8.07 8.00 -41.17
CA SER A 611 -6.88 7.28 -41.60
C SER A 611 -6.63 6.07 -40.70
N GLY A 612 -6.15 4.97 -41.29
CA GLY A 612 -5.68 3.78 -40.58
C GLY A 612 -4.40 4.03 -39.78
N ASP A 613 -3.59 5.01 -40.19
CA ASP A 613 -2.43 5.47 -39.44
C ASP A 613 -2.83 6.23 -38.17
N SER A 614 -2.19 5.89 -37.05
CA SER A 614 -2.24 6.68 -35.82
C SER A 614 -0.83 7.09 -35.40
N TYR A 615 -0.74 8.21 -34.69
CA TYR A 615 0.53 8.70 -34.16
C TYR A 615 0.35 9.26 -32.75
N SER A 616 1.42 9.27 -31.97
CA SER A 616 1.42 9.83 -30.62
C SER A 616 2.80 10.36 -30.25
N THR A 617 2.81 11.49 -29.53
CA THR A 617 4.00 12.08 -28.91
C THR A 617 3.78 12.10 -27.41
N ILE A 618 4.69 11.51 -26.65
CA ILE A 618 4.51 11.26 -25.22
C ILE A 618 5.76 11.76 -24.51
N GLU A 619 5.61 12.75 -23.65
CA GLU A 619 6.65 13.09 -22.70
C GLU A 619 6.55 12.14 -21.51
N LEU A 620 7.59 11.34 -21.30
CA LEU A 620 7.67 10.40 -20.19
C LEU A 620 8.19 11.15 -18.97
N GLY A 621 7.68 10.78 -17.79
CA GLY A 621 8.12 11.37 -16.51
C GLY A 621 9.63 11.35 -16.33
N SER A 622 10.28 10.32 -16.91
CA SER A 622 11.69 9.99 -16.79
C SER A 622 12.69 10.80 -17.61
N GLY A 623 12.34 12.04 -17.96
CA GLY A 623 13.19 12.88 -18.79
C GLY A 623 13.36 12.34 -20.22
N LYS A 624 12.50 11.43 -20.66
CA LYS A 624 12.48 10.85 -22.01
C LYS A 624 11.29 11.38 -22.80
N TYR A 625 11.45 11.44 -24.12
CA TYR A 625 10.40 11.85 -25.03
C TYR A 625 10.20 10.78 -26.10
N ALA A 626 9.01 10.20 -26.11
CA ALA A 626 8.64 9.12 -27.00
C ALA A 626 7.82 9.64 -28.18
N ILE A 627 8.14 9.15 -29.36
CA ILE A 627 7.51 9.49 -30.63
C ILE A 627 7.12 8.17 -31.28
N ALA A 628 5.83 7.97 -31.53
CA ALA A 628 5.32 6.72 -32.04
C ALA A 628 4.41 6.93 -33.26
N ILE A 629 4.60 6.08 -34.28
CA ILE A 629 3.69 5.91 -35.41
C ILE A 629 3.25 4.45 -35.41
N SER A 630 1.96 4.21 -35.61
CA SER A 630 1.42 2.88 -35.78
C SER A 630 0.51 2.87 -37.00
N ASP A 631 0.78 1.96 -37.92
CA ASP A 631 -0.08 1.67 -39.07
C ASP A 631 -0.84 0.37 -38.81
N GLY A 632 -2.16 0.43 -38.94
CA GLY A 632 -3.07 -0.69 -38.74
C GLY A 632 -3.37 -1.39 -40.06
N MET A 633 -3.30 -2.72 -40.08
CA MET A 633 -3.51 -3.48 -41.31
C MET A 633 -4.89 -3.20 -41.95
N GLY A 634 -4.88 -2.62 -43.15
CA GLY A 634 -6.10 -2.33 -43.91
C GLY A 634 -6.28 -0.83 -44.15
N ASN A 635 -7.53 -0.36 -44.20
CA ASN A 635 -7.84 1.04 -44.44
C ASN A 635 -9.16 1.39 -43.72
N GLY A 636 -9.29 2.63 -43.24
CA GLY A 636 -10.52 3.16 -42.64
C GLY A 636 -10.68 2.87 -41.14
N GLU A 637 -11.92 2.85 -40.66
CA GLU A 637 -12.26 2.89 -39.21
C GLU A 637 -11.69 1.72 -38.41
N ARG A 638 -11.65 0.52 -38.97
CA ARG A 638 -11.10 -0.67 -38.29
C ARG A 638 -9.60 -0.52 -38.02
N ALA A 639 -8.82 -0.18 -39.06
CA ALA A 639 -7.39 0.05 -38.94
C ALA A 639 -7.08 1.19 -37.97
N HIS A 640 -7.89 2.26 -37.99
CA HIS A 640 -7.77 3.39 -37.06
C HIS A 640 -7.94 2.98 -35.59
N ILE A 641 -8.96 2.16 -35.29
CA ILE A 641 -9.19 1.68 -33.91
C ILE A 641 -8.01 0.82 -33.45
N GLU A 642 -7.52 -0.07 -34.30
CA GLU A 642 -6.41 -0.98 -33.98
C GLU A 642 -5.09 -0.24 -33.72
N SER A 643 -4.71 0.70 -34.60
CA SER A 643 -3.49 1.50 -34.44
C SER A 643 -3.58 2.44 -33.23
N LYS A 644 -4.75 3.06 -33.01
CA LYS A 644 -4.97 3.95 -31.87
C LYS A 644 -4.92 3.22 -30.53
N GLU A 645 -5.61 2.09 -30.40
CA GLU A 645 -5.61 1.31 -29.15
C GLU A 645 -4.21 0.78 -28.80
N THR A 646 -3.43 0.38 -29.82
CA THR A 646 -2.03 -0.03 -29.65
C THR A 646 -1.19 1.09 -29.03
N LEU A 647 -1.30 2.30 -29.58
CA LEU A 647 -0.59 3.47 -29.07
C LEU A 647 -1.06 3.89 -27.66
N GLU A 648 -2.37 3.86 -27.40
CA GLU A 648 -2.92 4.19 -26.08
C GLU A 648 -2.46 3.20 -25.00
N LEU A 649 -2.39 1.90 -25.32
CA LEU A 649 -1.89 0.88 -24.40
C LEU A 649 -0.40 1.06 -24.14
N LEU A 650 0.39 1.24 -25.19
CA LEU A 650 1.83 1.50 -25.09
C LEU A 650 2.10 2.76 -24.26
N GLN A 651 1.35 3.82 -24.49
CA GLN A 651 1.45 5.07 -23.74
C GLN A 651 1.26 4.85 -22.24
N LYS A 652 0.20 4.13 -21.84
CA LYS A 652 -0.09 3.87 -20.43
C LYS A 652 1.01 3.05 -19.75
N ILE A 653 1.58 2.08 -20.46
CA ILE A 653 2.64 1.22 -19.92
C ILE A 653 3.95 2.01 -19.79
N LEU A 654 4.35 2.77 -20.83
CA LEU A 654 5.55 3.61 -20.76
C LEU A 654 5.45 4.72 -19.70
N GLN A 655 4.27 5.32 -19.52
CA GLN A 655 4.03 6.32 -18.48
C GLN A 655 4.14 5.76 -17.05
N SER A 656 4.05 4.44 -16.87
CA SER A 656 4.20 3.80 -15.56
C SER A 656 5.66 3.61 -15.12
N GLY A 657 6.64 4.07 -15.91
CA GLY A 657 8.06 3.99 -15.57
C GLY A 657 8.71 2.62 -15.83
N ILE A 658 7.98 1.70 -16.47
CA ILE A 658 8.49 0.36 -16.82
C ILE A 658 9.55 0.47 -17.92
N GLU A 659 10.62 -0.33 -17.81
CA GLU A 659 11.67 -0.44 -18.81
C GLU A 659 11.09 -0.72 -20.21
N GLU A 660 11.66 -0.10 -21.24
CA GLU A 660 11.00 0.01 -22.53
C GLU A 660 10.90 -1.34 -23.25
N GLN A 661 11.89 -2.22 -23.08
CA GLN A 661 11.85 -3.57 -23.60
C GLN A 661 10.73 -4.41 -22.96
N VAL A 662 10.56 -4.28 -21.64
CA VAL A 662 9.49 -4.97 -20.88
C VAL A 662 8.13 -4.42 -21.27
N ALA A 663 8.02 -3.10 -21.45
CA ALA A 663 6.78 -2.45 -21.88
C ALA A 663 6.29 -3.01 -23.23
N ILE A 664 7.19 -3.18 -24.19
CA ILE A 664 6.87 -3.69 -25.52
C ILE A 664 6.51 -5.17 -25.48
N LYS A 665 7.27 -5.98 -24.73
CA LYS A 665 6.92 -7.39 -24.51
C LYS A 665 5.52 -7.51 -23.90
N SER A 666 5.19 -6.64 -22.95
CA SER A 666 3.87 -6.56 -22.32
C SER A 666 2.76 -6.20 -23.32
N VAL A 667 2.97 -5.18 -24.17
CA VAL A 667 2.02 -4.79 -25.21
C VAL A 667 1.81 -5.93 -26.21
N ASN A 668 2.89 -6.55 -26.68
CA ASN A 668 2.82 -7.68 -27.62
C ASN A 668 2.04 -8.85 -27.01
N SER A 669 2.31 -9.20 -25.75
CA SER A 669 1.55 -10.23 -25.04
C SER A 669 0.07 -9.86 -24.95
N VAL A 670 -0.27 -8.62 -24.58
CA VAL A 670 -1.67 -8.18 -24.49
C VAL A 670 -2.39 -8.18 -25.84
N LEU A 671 -1.72 -7.75 -26.92
CA LEU A 671 -2.30 -7.75 -28.26
C LEU A 671 -2.47 -9.18 -28.81
N SER A 672 -1.52 -10.07 -28.53
CA SER A 672 -1.61 -11.50 -28.90
C SER A 672 -2.80 -12.23 -28.24
N LEU A 673 -3.29 -11.71 -27.11
CA LEU A 673 -4.43 -12.29 -26.37
C LEU A 673 -5.79 -11.90 -26.96
N ARG A 674 -5.85 -10.82 -27.75
CA ARG A 674 -7.12 -10.12 -27.98
C ARG A 674 -7.96 -10.72 -29.11
N THR A 675 -7.39 -11.50 -30.05
CA THR A 675 -8.18 -12.03 -31.18
C THR A 675 -7.49 -13.13 -32.02
N THR A 676 -8.30 -13.99 -32.66
CA THR A 676 -7.89 -15.11 -33.54
C THR A 676 -7.62 -14.74 -35.00
N ASP A 677 -7.99 -13.52 -35.41
CA ASP A 677 -7.70 -13.00 -36.75
C ASP A 677 -6.41 -12.18 -36.69
N GLU A 678 -5.57 -12.33 -37.72
CA GLU A 678 -4.28 -11.69 -38.01
C GLU A 678 -4.29 -10.15 -37.82
N ILE A 679 -4.43 -9.65 -36.59
CA ILE A 679 -4.42 -8.22 -36.28
C ILE A 679 -3.00 -7.84 -35.91
N PHE A 680 -2.28 -7.34 -36.91
CA PHE A 680 -0.91 -6.84 -36.78
C PHE A 680 -0.93 -5.34 -37.04
N SER A 681 -0.53 -4.55 -36.04
CA SER A 681 -0.17 -3.16 -36.25
C SER A 681 1.35 -3.04 -36.31
N THR A 682 1.85 -2.26 -37.27
CA THR A 682 3.26 -1.89 -37.26
C THR A 682 3.46 -0.84 -36.16
N LEU A 683 4.67 -0.79 -35.60
CA LEU A 683 5.03 0.21 -34.60
C LEU A 683 6.42 0.76 -34.94
N ASP A 684 6.51 2.07 -35.12
CA ASP A 684 7.77 2.81 -35.16
C ASP A 684 7.83 3.71 -33.93
N LEU A 685 8.69 3.37 -32.98
CA LEU A 685 8.89 4.11 -31.74
C LEU A 685 10.31 4.65 -31.68
N ALA A 686 10.44 5.96 -31.54
CA ALA A 686 11.70 6.63 -31.23
C ALA A 686 11.61 7.25 -29.83
N MET A 687 12.51 6.86 -28.94
CA MET A 687 12.61 7.39 -27.59
C MET A 687 13.88 8.19 -27.48
N ILE A 688 13.74 9.46 -27.16
CA ILE A 688 14.84 10.40 -27.10
C ILE A 688 15.02 10.80 -25.64
N ASP A 689 16.19 10.53 -25.09
CA ASP A 689 16.60 10.98 -23.78
C ASP A 689 16.90 12.49 -23.83
N LEU A 690 16.17 13.28 -23.04
CA LEU A 690 16.28 14.73 -23.01
C LEU A 690 17.50 15.23 -22.22
N GLN A 691 18.26 14.33 -21.56
CA GLN A 691 19.45 14.70 -20.81
C GLN A 691 20.71 14.65 -21.69
N ASN A 692 20.84 13.64 -22.54
CA ASN A 692 22.04 13.41 -23.36
C ASN A 692 21.77 13.40 -24.87
N ALA A 693 20.51 13.50 -25.31
CA ALA A 693 20.07 13.35 -26.71
C ALA A 693 20.39 11.97 -27.33
N ASP A 694 20.50 10.91 -26.54
CA ASP A 694 20.55 9.54 -27.04
C ASP A 694 19.15 9.12 -27.50
N ALA A 695 19.06 8.56 -28.69
CA ALA A 695 17.80 8.12 -29.28
C ALA A 695 17.81 6.61 -29.49
N LYS A 696 16.88 5.93 -28.82
CA LYS A 696 16.59 4.51 -28.99
C LYS A 696 15.46 4.34 -29.97
N PHE A 697 15.73 3.64 -31.06
CA PHE A 697 14.76 3.33 -32.09
C PHE A 697 14.33 1.89 -31.96
N LEU A 698 13.02 1.70 -31.98
CA LEU A 698 12.36 0.43 -31.91
C LEU A 698 11.40 0.33 -33.09
N LYS A 699 11.79 -0.46 -34.08
CA LYS A 699 11.03 -0.62 -35.32
C LYS A 699 10.46 -2.00 -35.37
N ILE A 700 9.14 -2.14 -35.48
CA ILE A 700 8.44 -3.41 -35.47
C ILE A 700 7.53 -3.45 -36.70
N GLY A 701 7.96 -4.16 -37.75
CA GLY A 701 7.25 -4.19 -39.03
C GLY A 701 7.15 -2.85 -39.76
N SER A 702 7.92 -1.83 -39.36
CA SER A 702 7.78 -0.44 -39.84
C SER A 702 8.89 0.00 -40.80
N THR A 703 8.61 1.07 -41.55
CA THR A 703 9.53 1.67 -42.54
C THR A 703 10.73 2.37 -41.90
N PRO A 704 11.81 2.63 -42.67
CA PRO A 704 12.99 3.28 -42.12
C PRO A 704 12.74 4.76 -41.77
N SER A 705 13.35 5.21 -40.66
CA SER A 705 13.37 6.64 -40.28
C SER A 705 14.66 7.30 -40.77
N PHE A 706 14.66 8.62 -40.88
CA PHE A 706 15.80 9.40 -41.32
C PHE A 706 16.19 10.46 -40.30
N ILE A 707 17.50 10.67 -40.12
CA ILE A 707 18.04 11.76 -39.31
C ILE A 707 18.77 12.72 -40.25
N LYS A 708 18.33 13.97 -40.33
CA LYS A 708 19.01 15.04 -41.06
C LYS A 708 19.87 15.85 -40.09
N ARG A 709 21.18 15.87 -40.36
CA ARG A 709 22.18 16.67 -39.65
C ARG A 709 22.86 17.60 -40.64
N GLY A 710 22.43 18.86 -40.68
CA GLY A 710 22.85 19.80 -41.73
C GLY A 710 22.50 19.25 -43.12
N SER A 711 23.52 18.93 -43.93
CA SER A 711 23.35 18.34 -45.26
C SER A 711 23.45 16.80 -45.29
N GLN A 712 23.75 16.15 -44.17
CA GLN A 712 23.89 14.71 -44.09
C GLN A 712 22.56 14.05 -43.70
N VAL A 713 22.15 13.02 -44.44
CA VAL A 713 20.94 12.23 -44.14
C VAL A 713 21.34 10.80 -43.79
N MET A 714 21.09 10.40 -42.54
CA MET A 714 21.38 9.07 -42.01
C MET A 714 20.08 8.25 -41.98
N LYS A 715 20.14 6.98 -42.41
CA LYS A 715 19.01 6.04 -42.37
C LYS A 715 19.08 5.22 -41.08
N VAL A 716 17.94 5.04 -40.42
CA VAL A 716 17.77 4.15 -39.27
C VAL A 716 16.79 3.05 -39.67
N GLN A 717 17.22 1.79 -39.56
CA GLN A 717 16.42 0.61 -39.86
C GLN A 717 16.76 -0.49 -38.85
N ALA A 718 15.77 -1.29 -38.47
CA ALA A 718 15.92 -2.50 -37.66
C ALA A 718 15.09 -3.62 -38.31
N SER A 719 15.46 -4.87 -38.07
CA SER A 719 14.86 -6.05 -38.70
C SER A 719 13.97 -6.82 -37.73
N ASN A 720 12.95 -6.16 -37.15
CA ASN A 720 11.97 -6.83 -36.29
C ASN A 720 10.64 -7.03 -37.02
N LEU A 721 10.03 -8.20 -36.84
CA LEU A 721 8.74 -8.59 -37.44
C LEU A 721 7.56 -7.92 -36.70
N PRO A 722 6.41 -7.66 -37.35
CA PRO A 722 5.25 -6.98 -36.75
C PRO A 722 4.78 -7.54 -35.40
N ILE A 723 4.24 -6.68 -34.52
CA ILE A 723 3.73 -7.05 -33.20
C ILE A 723 2.53 -8.01 -33.37
N GLY A 724 2.50 -9.11 -32.61
CA GLY A 724 1.40 -10.07 -32.55
C GLY A 724 1.63 -11.39 -33.29
N MET A 725 2.69 -11.53 -34.11
CA MET A 725 2.88 -12.67 -35.03
C MET A 725 3.71 -13.84 -34.46
N ILE A 726 4.62 -13.60 -33.50
CA ILE A 726 5.59 -14.61 -33.00
C ILE A 726 5.66 -14.61 -31.47
N GLU A 727 5.69 -15.82 -30.87
CA GLU A 727 5.69 -16.09 -29.42
C GLU A 727 7.00 -15.68 -28.71
N GLU A 728 8.14 -15.75 -29.40
CA GLU A 728 9.44 -15.27 -28.93
C GLU A 728 9.87 -14.03 -29.73
N PHE A 729 9.74 -12.85 -29.11
CA PHE A 729 10.11 -11.57 -29.71
C PHE A 729 11.30 -10.95 -28.96
N ASP A 730 12.50 -11.08 -29.52
CA ASP A 730 13.64 -10.25 -29.14
C ASP A 730 13.67 -9.01 -30.02
N VAL A 731 13.52 -7.86 -29.39
CA VAL A 731 13.45 -6.58 -30.09
C VAL A 731 14.85 -6.01 -30.22
N ASP A 732 15.35 -5.90 -31.45
CA ASP A 732 16.59 -5.18 -31.70
C ASP A 732 16.36 -3.69 -31.49
N VAL A 733 16.98 -3.15 -30.44
CA VAL A 733 16.99 -1.72 -30.13
C VAL A 733 18.17 -1.07 -30.84
N VAL A 734 17.90 -0.14 -31.77
CA VAL A 734 18.96 0.60 -32.46
C VAL A 734 19.18 1.93 -31.75
N SER A 735 20.38 2.14 -31.19
CA SER A 735 20.72 3.39 -30.51
C SER A 735 21.49 4.34 -31.44
N LYS A 736 21.13 5.62 -31.45
CA LYS A 736 21.82 6.69 -32.19
C LYS A 736 21.90 7.96 -31.35
N GLN A 737 23.11 8.52 -31.28
CA GLN A 737 23.34 9.81 -30.66
C GLN A 737 22.87 10.97 -31.57
N LEU A 738 21.82 11.67 -31.14
CA LEU A 738 21.37 12.92 -31.74
C LEU A 738 22.20 14.10 -31.22
N LYS A 739 22.15 15.22 -31.95
CA LYS A 739 22.74 16.50 -31.60
C LYS A 739 21.70 17.60 -31.75
N ALA A 740 21.93 18.74 -31.12
CA ALA A 740 21.07 19.90 -31.34
C ALA A 740 21.06 20.32 -32.81
N GLU A 741 19.89 20.78 -33.24
CA GLU A 741 19.50 21.07 -34.63
C GLU A 741 19.37 19.85 -35.54
N ASP A 742 19.53 18.62 -35.04
CA ASP A 742 19.17 17.43 -35.80
C ASP A 742 17.64 17.35 -35.95
N LEU A 743 17.21 16.94 -37.15
CA LEU A 743 15.83 16.63 -37.47
C LEU A 743 15.67 15.11 -37.60
N LEU A 744 14.89 14.51 -36.70
CA LEU A 744 14.40 13.16 -36.83
C LEU A 744 13.11 13.17 -37.66
N ILE A 745 13.07 12.39 -38.73
CA ILE A 745 11.93 12.28 -39.64
C ILE A 745 11.47 10.82 -39.64
N MET A 746 10.26 10.60 -39.16
CA MET A 746 9.56 9.32 -39.14
C MET A 746 8.37 9.39 -40.10
N MET A 747 8.03 8.27 -40.73
CA MET A 747 6.93 8.24 -41.70
C MET A 747 6.32 6.85 -41.80
N SER A 748 5.07 6.74 -42.23
CA SER A 748 4.45 5.45 -42.59
C SER A 748 4.88 4.97 -43.97
N ASP A 749 4.48 3.76 -44.34
CA ASP A 749 4.72 3.13 -45.63
C ASP A 749 4.07 3.89 -46.80
N GLY A 750 2.86 4.44 -46.61
CA GLY A 750 2.19 5.25 -47.63
C GLY A 750 2.99 6.48 -48.07
N VAL A 751 3.90 6.99 -47.22
CA VAL A 751 4.83 8.07 -47.58
C VAL A 751 6.11 7.53 -48.20
N PHE A 752 6.71 6.50 -47.59
CA PHE A 752 8.01 5.97 -48.03
C PHE A 752 7.92 5.27 -49.40
N GLU A 753 6.87 4.46 -49.60
CA GLU A 753 6.56 3.73 -50.84
C GLU A 753 5.54 4.50 -51.72
N GLY A 754 5.11 5.67 -51.24
CA GLY A 754 4.23 6.60 -51.95
C GLY A 754 4.69 7.00 -53.36
N PRO A 755 5.98 7.19 -53.69
CA PRO A 755 6.37 7.60 -55.05
C PRO A 755 6.21 6.50 -56.13
N LYS A 756 5.31 6.67 -57.12
CA LYS A 756 4.98 5.61 -58.11
C LYS A 756 6.10 5.24 -59.10
N HIS A 757 6.94 6.20 -59.52
CA HIS A 757 7.96 6.01 -60.57
C HIS A 757 9.38 5.95 -59.98
N VAL A 758 9.54 5.30 -58.83
CA VAL A 758 10.80 5.22 -58.11
C VAL A 758 11.11 3.76 -57.80
N GLU A 759 12.26 3.25 -58.26
CA GLU A 759 12.72 1.91 -57.90
C GLU A 759 13.49 1.87 -56.57
N ASN A 760 14.19 2.97 -56.25
CA ASN A 760 14.99 3.09 -55.02
C ASN A 760 14.44 4.21 -54.13
N PHE A 761 13.51 3.85 -53.27
CA PHE A 761 12.85 4.77 -52.33
C PHE A 761 13.83 5.44 -51.36
N ASP A 762 14.84 4.69 -50.88
CA ASP A 762 15.88 5.20 -49.98
C ASP A 762 16.64 6.39 -50.58
N LEU A 763 17.10 6.25 -51.83
CA LEU A 763 17.87 7.29 -52.50
C LEU A 763 17.00 8.51 -52.81
N TRP A 764 15.75 8.26 -53.24
CA TRP A 764 14.80 9.32 -53.53
C TRP A 764 14.50 10.16 -52.28
N MET A 765 14.19 9.50 -51.16
CA MET A 765 13.87 10.16 -49.91
C MET A 765 15.06 10.94 -49.35
N LYS A 766 16.27 10.34 -49.35
CA LYS A 766 17.49 11.05 -48.95
C LYS A 766 17.73 12.31 -49.78
N ARG A 767 17.53 12.24 -51.09
CA ARG A 767 17.66 13.41 -51.98
C ARG A 767 16.66 14.49 -51.59
N LYS A 768 15.38 14.13 -51.40
CA LYS A 768 14.34 15.11 -51.03
C LYS A 768 14.60 15.77 -49.68
N ILE A 769 14.98 15.00 -48.67
CA ILE A 769 15.35 15.53 -47.35
C ILE A 769 16.56 16.49 -47.44
N THR A 770 17.52 16.19 -48.33
CA THR A 770 18.71 17.04 -48.55
C THR A 770 18.36 18.35 -49.28
N GLU A 771 17.40 18.33 -50.19
CA GLU A 771 16.94 19.51 -50.95
C GLU A 771 16.15 20.52 -50.08
N LEU A 772 15.64 20.11 -48.92
CA LEU A 772 14.89 20.98 -48.01
C LEU A 772 15.76 22.11 -47.45
N LYS A 773 15.33 23.36 -47.67
CA LYS A 773 16.00 24.59 -47.22
C LYS A 773 15.50 25.12 -45.88
N THR A 774 14.43 24.56 -45.35
CA THR A 774 13.87 24.93 -44.05
C THR A 774 14.31 23.93 -42.98
N ASN A 775 14.40 24.44 -41.75
CA ASN A 775 14.66 23.68 -40.53
C ASN A 775 13.47 23.77 -39.56
N ASP A 776 12.33 24.32 -40.02
CA ASP A 776 11.09 24.31 -39.27
C ASP A 776 10.44 22.92 -39.38
N PRO A 777 10.13 22.23 -38.26
CA PRO A 777 9.60 20.87 -38.29
C PRO A 777 8.29 20.73 -39.09
N GLN A 778 7.38 21.72 -38.99
CA GLN A 778 6.09 21.67 -39.65
C GLN A 778 6.22 21.86 -41.15
N GLU A 779 6.99 22.86 -41.57
CA GLU A 779 7.27 23.04 -43.00
C GLU A 779 7.98 21.82 -43.60
N VAL A 780 8.88 21.16 -42.87
CA VAL A 780 9.54 19.92 -43.32
C VAL A 780 8.52 18.80 -43.52
N ALA A 781 7.60 18.60 -42.56
CA ALA A 781 6.57 17.56 -42.65
C ALA A 781 5.65 17.80 -43.85
N ASP A 782 5.17 19.02 -44.01
CA ASP A 782 4.25 19.42 -45.08
C ASP A 782 4.91 19.31 -46.47
N LEU A 783 6.17 19.75 -46.61
CA LEU A 783 6.89 19.68 -47.89
C LEU A 783 7.19 18.24 -48.31
N ILE A 784 7.51 17.35 -47.38
CA ILE A 784 7.72 15.92 -47.68
C ILE A 784 6.39 15.31 -48.14
N MET A 785 5.30 15.57 -47.41
CA MET A 785 3.97 15.08 -47.75
C MET A 785 3.53 15.57 -49.14
N GLU A 786 3.67 16.87 -49.41
CA GLU A 786 3.29 17.48 -50.70
C GLU A 786 4.10 16.90 -51.86
N GLU A 787 5.41 16.68 -51.70
CA GLU A 787 6.25 16.13 -52.77
C GLU A 787 5.88 14.68 -53.12
N VAL A 788 5.46 13.88 -52.14
CA VAL A 788 4.93 12.53 -52.38
C VAL A 788 3.59 12.60 -53.13
N ILE A 789 2.66 13.47 -52.71
CA ILE A 789 1.37 13.67 -53.38
C ILE A 789 1.55 14.17 -54.83
N ARG A 790 2.49 15.09 -55.06
CA ARG A 790 2.81 15.63 -56.40
C ARG A 790 3.33 14.55 -57.33
N SER A 791 4.05 13.55 -56.81
CA SER A 791 4.54 12.42 -57.61
C SER A 791 3.42 11.56 -58.21
N ARG A 792 2.22 11.57 -57.62
CA ARG A 792 1.01 10.86 -58.07
C ARG A 792 -0.07 11.78 -58.65
N ALA A 793 0.29 13.00 -59.05
CA ALA A 793 -0.64 13.98 -59.61
C ALA A 793 -1.86 14.27 -58.70
N GLY A 794 -1.64 14.28 -57.38
CA GLY A 794 -2.69 14.62 -56.40
C GLY A 794 -3.51 13.45 -55.88
N ARG A 795 -3.18 12.19 -56.24
CA ARG A 795 -3.86 11.00 -55.71
C ARG A 795 -3.17 10.44 -54.47
N ILE A 796 -3.98 9.97 -53.52
CA ILE A 796 -3.54 9.38 -52.25
C ILE A 796 -4.05 7.93 -52.23
N ASP A 797 -3.18 6.99 -52.58
CA ASP A 797 -3.57 5.57 -52.74
C ASP A 797 -3.51 4.79 -51.41
N ASP A 798 -2.86 5.35 -50.39
CA ASP A 798 -2.75 4.80 -49.04
C ASP A 798 -2.70 5.89 -47.98
N ASP A 799 -2.86 5.50 -46.72
CA ASP A 799 -2.73 6.39 -45.58
C ASP A 799 -1.29 6.92 -45.44
N MET A 800 -1.14 8.22 -45.17
CA MET A 800 0.16 8.89 -45.16
C MET A 800 0.33 9.69 -43.88
N THR A 801 1.38 9.38 -43.13
CA THR A 801 1.77 10.11 -41.92
C THR A 801 3.25 10.42 -41.93
N VAL A 802 3.61 11.67 -41.67
CA VAL A 802 5.00 12.13 -41.49
C VAL A 802 5.10 12.86 -40.17
N MET A 803 6.05 12.45 -39.34
CA MET A 803 6.40 13.15 -38.10
C MET A 803 7.83 13.64 -38.13
N VAL A 804 8.03 14.88 -37.74
CA VAL A 804 9.33 15.53 -37.68
C VAL A 804 9.57 16.02 -36.27
N ALA A 805 10.70 15.63 -35.69
CA ALA A 805 11.13 16.07 -34.37
C ALA A 805 12.48 16.75 -34.45
N LYS A 806 12.55 17.98 -33.94
CA LYS A 806 13.78 18.77 -33.89
C LYS A 806 14.32 18.78 -32.47
N VAL A 807 15.57 18.35 -32.31
CA VAL A 807 16.27 18.42 -31.04
C VAL A 807 16.88 19.81 -30.86
N LYS A 808 16.56 20.51 -29.77
CA LYS A 808 17.15 21.81 -29.39
C LYS A 808 17.80 21.70 -28.02
N HIS A 809 18.85 22.48 -27.77
CA HIS A 809 19.35 22.62 -26.39
C HIS A 809 18.31 23.38 -25.56
N ASN A 810 18.06 22.87 -24.36
CA ASN A 810 17.36 23.62 -23.34
C ASN A 810 18.34 24.63 -22.74
N ILE A 811 18.17 25.90 -23.04
CA ILE A 811 18.96 26.97 -22.43
C ILE A 811 18.11 27.49 -21.25
N PRO A 812 18.40 27.08 -20.00
CA PRO A 812 17.68 27.60 -18.85
C PRO A 812 17.91 29.11 -18.74
N LYS A 813 16.98 29.82 -18.11
CA LYS A 813 17.03 31.29 -18.01
C LYS A 813 18.24 31.80 -17.18
N TRP A 814 18.95 30.94 -16.45
CA TRP A 814 20.12 31.25 -15.63
C TRP A 814 21.03 30.00 -15.44
N SER A 815 22.28 30.19 -15.00
CA SER A 815 23.31 29.15 -14.82
C SER A 815 23.73 28.96 -13.34
N SER A 816 24.18 27.76 -12.95
CA SER A 816 24.56 27.39 -11.57
C SER A 816 25.84 28.07 -11.04
N ILE A 817 25.94 28.21 -9.71
CA ILE A 817 27.11 28.72 -8.98
C ILE A 817 27.95 27.51 -8.51
N PRO A 818 29.23 27.38 -8.87
CA PRO A 818 30.06 26.24 -8.48
C PRO A 818 30.43 26.26 -6.99
N PHE A 819 30.28 25.12 -6.30
CA PHE A 819 30.78 24.88 -4.94
C PHE A 819 32.19 24.26 -5.01
N HIS A 820 33.14 24.81 -4.26
CA HIS A 820 34.49 24.24 -4.15
C HIS A 820 34.67 23.71 -2.73
N LYS A 821 34.63 22.37 -2.59
CA LYS A 821 35.02 21.68 -1.37
C LYS A 821 36.54 21.84 -1.20
N GLN A 822 37.00 22.55 -0.17
CA GLN A 822 38.42 22.47 0.22
C GLN A 822 38.68 21.05 0.72
N ALA A 823 39.47 20.30 -0.05
CA ALA A 823 39.96 19.00 0.36
C ALA A 823 40.82 19.16 1.62
N ASN A 824 40.36 18.58 2.73
CA ASN A 824 41.16 18.31 3.92
C ASN A 824 41.32 16.79 4.07
#